data_AF-A0AAI9E912-F1
#
_entry.id   AF-A0AAI9E912-F1
#
_cell.length_a   1.000
_cell.length_b   1.000
_cell.length_c   1.000
_cell.angle_alpha   90.00
_cell.angle_beta   90.00
_cell.angle_gamma   90.00
#
_symmetry.space_group_name_H-M   'P 1'
#
loop_
_entity.id
_entity.type
_entity.pdbx_description
1 polymer ?
#
loop_
_entity_poly.entity_id
_entity_poly.type
_entity_poly.pdbx_seq_one_letter_code
_entity_poly.pdbx_strand_id
1 'polypeptide(L)'
;MSLSQSQAAPAYFQALLERGQKRGSSDEPQLQLGLGDIARKVRNLGKGFTDARAHYLLSASGVNTSQALRDLDELAASTAQSLPEQLPTTGVKQTLLETYQNDFQKMVDSHVQRAHEEFDQMIEERLHGVDWDAHRQRIYEHFGLKKPESQPAPDGSVVGGGAFGRSSRRGRLSTAGKSTFGIPGLSKSVIGSIGPRGPRGSAFGDIAEKLPAEGVRSAPEDSLQRRKQDNYAEKVKDLNVARLQEKVYPILTRFAEVEAEPSNDDTSMLVAAYKALVHITGEDATKEAIADPGVVRERQYAVAYLDESVRSTAEAVALRKRILKGSRTYLEKHFFTQQLEQVVARNPREAQIGGVPSAIDKVKGYVRVRAARKELTSDLDVLQQIDNDYCWAVVFYLLRSGLFQEALDYVIENRNAFKQIDGQFIRYLEAYVRDKDEHRLPSALQTSINNEYAQRQRFAPEDSVDPYRQMCYKVIGRCELARRSVLEGVYSDMQDWIWLQFALAREYLHEDELAHEAYNLQDVRQSFKDVGERYFGPGSDITNAPTTYFYMQILAGMFEKAVADLYAHNYVSAVHFAISLDFYGLLRVSDVSNSDDLLSYTTRQAPQIAFGSMIGLYTRDFRTANATAAVDYLTLICLNGDLTGDLGKAQRELCYQALTEVTLETREFAQLIGDVRDNGQRIDGAIAQRLKLIGLENQREFLKHITQVAARTAEEQGRTADAALLYHLCEDYNKVFHVINEALSLALTTELGEQPERLEPLKPRNTASQNNQSSSQQQASLSLTSIDDPVQLALGIQDLYNKNPMYNAYIDENVRGTCTVLLTLAEARKSLEDGQWPLALEKIKASNVIPMGENGTLSAIRMKAVEFQGFPPSVARTVGHVMLWTVIACSNEVDHIRRQSLQNPNATQYVAACTQQAKDVMVFAGLIRYKLPGRVWETLAQAGQDLGAY
;
A
#
# COMPACT_ATOMS: atom_id res chain seq x y z
N MET A 1 -54.04 -19.69 -22.23
CA MET A 1 -53.95 -20.89 -21.37
C MET A 1 -52.88 -20.59 -20.34
N SER A 2 -53.16 -20.14 -19.11
CA SER A 2 -53.76 -20.89 -17.97
C SER A 2 -53.01 -22.21 -17.76
N LEU A 3 -52.38 -22.55 -16.63
CA LEU A 3 -52.69 -22.29 -15.22
C LEU A 3 -51.50 -22.70 -14.34
N SER A 4 -51.28 -21.91 -13.29
CA SER A 4 -50.96 -22.22 -11.88
C SER A 4 -50.26 -23.55 -11.48
N GLN A 5 -49.14 -23.41 -10.77
CA GLN A 5 -48.68 -24.35 -9.74
C GLN A 5 -49.46 -24.15 -8.43
N SER A 6 -49.96 -25.24 -7.83
CA SER A 6 -50.40 -25.27 -6.42
C SER A 6 -49.98 -26.58 -5.75
N GLN A 7 -49.08 -26.42 -4.78
CA GLN A 7 -48.99 -27.02 -3.43
C GLN A 7 -49.35 -28.51 -3.19
N ALA A 8 -48.37 -29.22 -2.63
CA ALA A 8 -48.59 -30.33 -1.71
C ALA A 8 -47.87 -30.04 -0.38
N ALA A 9 -48.61 -30.00 0.73
CA ALA A 9 -48.10 -30.05 2.10
C ALA A 9 -49.04 -30.95 2.93
N PRO A 10 -48.52 -32.04 3.54
CA PRO A 10 -49.06 -32.46 4.84
C PRO A 10 -48.01 -33.17 5.73
N ALA A 11 -46.88 -32.53 6.07
CA ALA A 11 -45.86 -33.16 6.96
C ALA A 11 -45.83 -32.60 8.40
N TYR A 12 -46.29 -31.37 8.60
CA TYR A 12 -46.15 -30.66 9.88
C TYR A 12 -47.17 -31.08 10.95
N PHE A 13 -48.42 -31.30 10.53
CA PHE A 13 -49.51 -31.65 11.46
C PHE A 13 -49.35 -33.08 12.03
N GLN A 14 -48.74 -33.97 11.26
CA GLN A 14 -48.48 -35.35 11.65
C GLN A 14 -47.31 -35.45 12.64
N ALA A 15 -46.29 -34.58 12.49
CA ALA A 15 -45.19 -34.46 13.44
C ALA A 15 -45.65 -33.93 14.81
N LEU A 16 -46.66 -33.05 14.85
CA LEU A 16 -47.25 -32.55 16.10
C LEU A 16 -48.04 -33.62 16.86
N LEU A 17 -48.79 -34.46 16.15
CA LEU A 17 -49.52 -35.59 16.74
C LEU A 17 -48.57 -36.67 17.30
N GLU A 18 -47.50 -36.99 16.58
CA GLU A 18 -46.47 -37.94 17.06
C GLU A 18 -45.69 -37.41 18.27
N ARG A 19 -45.45 -36.10 18.32
CA ARG A 19 -44.77 -35.46 19.46
C ARG A 19 -45.63 -35.46 20.72
N GLY A 20 -46.96 -35.48 20.57
CA GLY A 20 -47.91 -35.64 21.67
C GLY A 20 -47.94 -37.05 22.26
N GLN A 21 -47.71 -38.09 21.44
CA GLN A 21 -47.73 -39.49 21.90
C GLN A 21 -46.40 -39.98 22.51
N LYS A 22 -45.27 -39.33 22.22
CA LYS A 22 -43.92 -39.78 22.64
C LYS A 22 -43.39 -39.21 23.97
N ARG A 23 -44.22 -38.54 24.78
CA ARG A 23 -43.81 -38.05 26.11
C ARG A 23 -44.38 -38.93 27.22
N GLY A 24 -43.58 -39.88 27.70
CA GLY A 24 -43.82 -40.57 28.98
C GLY A 24 -43.11 -41.92 29.12
N SER A 25 -41.86 -41.92 29.56
CA SER A 25 -41.21 -43.07 30.23
C SER A 25 -41.30 -42.87 31.74
N SER A 26 -42.53 -42.87 32.26
CA SER A 26 -42.83 -42.92 33.69
C SER A 26 -44.24 -43.48 33.86
N ASP A 27 -44.36 -44.50 34.69
CA ASP A 27 -45.48 -45.45 34.79
C ASP A 27 -46.72 -44.89 35.51
N GLU A 28 -47.33 -43.81 35.00
CA GLU A 28 -48.63 -43.31 35.47
C GLU A 28 -49.62 -43.11 34.30
N PRO A 29 -50.90 -43.50 34.43
CA PRO A 29 -51.87 -43.39 33.34
C PRO A 29 -52.21 -41.92 33.01
N GLN A 30 -51.89 -41.51 31.79
CA GLN A 30 -52.13 -40.15 31.30
C GLN A 30 -53.63 -39.92 31.00
N LEU A 31 -54.30 -39.09 31.81
CA LEU A 31 -55.69 -38.70 31.62
C LEU A 31 -55.81 -37.68 30.47
N GLN A 32 -56.35 -38.10 29.33
CA GLN A 32 -56.68 -37.19 28.22
C GLN A 32 -58.02 -36.50 28.52
N LEU A 33 -57.97 -35.24 28.97
CA LEU A 33 -59.15 -34.41 29.16
C LEU A 33 -59.57 -33.81 27.82
N GLY A 34 -60.84 -33.98 27.45
CA GLY A 34 -61.40 -33.34 26.26
C GLY A 34 -61.52 -31.82 26.44
N LEU A 35 -61.57 -31.09 25.33
CA LEU A 35 -61.76 -29.62 25.30
C LEU A 35 -62.96 -29.15 26.15
N GLY A 36 -64.03 -29.95 26.22
CA GLY A 36 -65.20 -29.66 27.06
C GLY A 36 -64.93 -29.74 28.57
N ASP A 37 -64.06 -30.65 29.01
CA ASP A 37 -63.70 -30.82 30.42
C ASP A 37 -62.69 -29.76 30.87
N ILE A 38 -61.79 -29.34 29.97
CA ILE A 38 -60.88 -28.21 30.18
C ILE A 38 -61.68 -26.92 30.32
N ALA A 39 -62.63 -26.67 29.41
CA ALA A 39 -63.50 -25.49 29.48
C ALA A 39 -64.34 -25.46 30.77
N ARG A 40 -64.85 -26.61 31.24
CA ARG A 40 -65.57 -26.69 32.53
C ARG A 40 -64.67 -26.43 33.73
N LYS A 41 -63.44 -26.95 33.76
CA LYS A 41 -62.50 -26.71 34.87
C LYS A 41 -62.03 -25.26 34.93
N VAL A 42 -61.75 -24.64 33.78
CA VAL A 42 -61.38 -23.21 33.69
C VAL A 42 -62.53 -22.31 34.17
N ARG A 43 -63.78 -22.66 33.85
CA ARG A 43 -64.94 -21.89 34.31
C ARG A 43 -65.16 -21.98 35.83
N ASN A 44 -64.73 -23.08 36.46
CA ASN A 44 -64.80 -23.27 37.91
C ASN A 44 -63.64 -22.62 38.68
N LEU A 45 -62.51 -22.32 38.02
CA LEU A 45 -61.38 -21.58 38.61
C LEU A 45 -61.72 -20.10 38.92
N GLY A 46 -62.66 -19.49 38.18
CA GLY A 46 -63.11 -18.11 38.41
C GLY A 46 -63.99 -17.91 39.66
N LYS A 47 -64.35 -18.98 40.37
CA LYS A 47 -65.11 -18.91 41.63
C LYS A 47 -64.26 -19.46 42.79
N GLY A 48 -63.21 -18.72 43.14
CA GLY A 48 -62.44 -18.82 44.38
C GLY A 48 -62.31 -20.20 45.02
N PHE A 49 -61.28 -20.96 44.61
CA PHE A 49 -60.86 -22.14 45.34
C PHE A 49 -59.33 -22.23 45.40
N THR A 50 -58.79 -22.27 46.61
CA THR A 50 -57.36 -22.29 46.93
C THR A 50 -56.87 -23.73 47.12
N ASP A 51 -56.63 -24.44 46.01
CA ASP A 51 -56.03 -25.77 46.08
C ASP A 51 -54.69 -25.79 45.32
N ALA A 52 -53.59 -25.85 46.07
CA ALA A 52 -52.21 -25.77 45.58
C ALA A 52 -51.87 -26.89 44.58
N ARG A 53 -52.62 -28.00 44.59
CA ARG A 53 -52.47 -29.09 43.62
C ARG A 53 -52.90 -28.70 42.20
N ALA A 54 -53.89 -27.83 42.05
CA ALA A 54 -54.34 -27.38 40.72
C ALA A 54 -53.31 -26.45 40.07
N HIS A 55 -52.63 -25.62 40.87
CA HIS A 55 -51.51 -24.78 40.42
C HIS A 55 -50.36 -25.64 39.86
N TYR A 56 -49.98 -26.71 40.57
CA TYR A 56 -48.91 -27.62 40.13
C TYR A 56 -49.28 -28.42 38.86
N LEU A 57 -50.55 -28.82 38.71
CA LEU A 57 -51.00 -29.55 37.52
C LEU A 57 -51.07 -28.66 36.27
N LEU A 58 -51.46 -27.39 36.41
CA LEU A 58 -51.48 -26.43 35.29
C LEU A 58 -50.09 -25.92 34.92
N SER A 59 -49.17 -25.78 35.89
CA SER A 59 -47.77 -25.51 35.59
C SER A 59 -47.12 -26.70 34.88
N ALA A 60 -47.50 -27.94 35.23
CA ALA A 60 -47.01 -29.15 34.55
C ALA A 60 -47.53 -29.28 33.10
N SER A 61 -48.67 -28.66 32.77
CA SER A 61 -49.15 -28.55 31.38
C SER A 61 -48.54 -27.38 30.60
N GLY A 62 -47.53 -26.69 31.16
CA GLY A 62 -46.76 -25.65 30.47
C GLY A 62 -47.41 -24.26 30.44
N VAL A 63 -48.45 -24.01 31.25
CA VAL A 63 -49.11 -22.69 31.31
C VAL A 63 -48.67 -21.95 32.58
N ASN A 64 -48.10 -20.76 32.42
CA ASN A 64 -47.65 -19.93 33.54
C ASN A 64 -48.84 -19.22 34.20
N THR A 65 -49.43 -19.91 35.18
CA THR A 65 -50.65 -19.47 35.89
C THR A 65 -50.53 -18.10 36.56
N SER A 66 -49.32 -17.68 36.94
CA SER A 66 -49.09 -16.37 37.57
C SER A 66 -49.20 -15.20 36.57
N GLN A 67 -48.81 -15.43 35.32
CA GLN A 67 -48.86 -14.45 34.25
C GLN A 67 -50.28 -14.32 33.71
N ALA A 68 -50.97 -15.45 33.51
CA ALA A 68 -52.37 -15.47 33.07
C ALA A 68 -53.33 -14.81 34.09
N LEU A 69 -53.01 -14.86 35.39
CA LEU A 69 -53.78 -14.13 36.42
C LEU A 69 -53.55 -12.62 36.36
N ARG A 70 -52.32 -12.17 36.08
CA ARG A 70 -52.02 -10.74 35.89
C ARG A 70 -52.71 -10.18 34.64
N ASP A 71 -52.69 -10.92 33.53
CA ASP A 71 -53.35 -10.50 32.30
C ASP A 71 -54.88 -10.42 32.47
N LEU A 72 -55.48 -11.30 33.29
CA LEU A 72 -56.89 -11.24 33.64
C LEU A 72 -57.23 -10.08 34.57
N ASP A 73 -56.37 -9.74 35.53
CA ASP A 73 -56.55 -8.56 36.39
C ASP A 73 -56.40 -7.25 35.58
N GLU A 74 -55.50 -7.20 34.59
CA GLU A 74 -55.40 -6.07 33.65
C GLU A 74 -56.64 -5.91 32.77
N LEU A 75 -57.21 -7.02 32.28
CA LEU A 75 -58.46 -7.01 31.50
C LEU A 75 -59.71 -6.69 32.35
N ALA A 76 -59.70 -7.04 33.64
CA ALA A 76 -60.77 -6.68 34.57
C ALA A 76 -60.72 -5.18 34.94
N ALA A 77 -59.51 -4.60 35.05
CA ALA A 77 -59.33 -3.18 35.31
C ALA A 77 -59.77 -2.30 34.13
N SER A 78 -59.69 -2.79 32.88
CA SER A 78 -60.12 -2.04 31.69
C SER A 78 -61.64 -1.93 31.50
N THR A 79 -62.45 -2.69 32.25
CA THR A 79 -63.93 -2.68 32.12
C THR A 79 -64.66 -1.87 33.19
N ALA A 80 -63.95 -1.21 34.12
CA ALA A 80 -64.56 -0.36 35.15
C ALA A 80 -64.35 1.14 34.87
N GLN A 81 -65.09 1.71 33.91
CA GLN A 81 -65.24 3.16 33.81
C GLN A 81 -66.34 3.65 34.76
N SER A 82 -65.98 4.51 35.71
CA SER A 82 -66.94 5.31 36.49
C SER A 82 -67.11 6.69 35.84
N LEU A 83 -68.36 7.14 35.70
CA LEU A 83 -68.75 8.42 35.10
C LEU A 83 -68.32 9.61 35.99
N PRO A 84 -67.73 10.69 35.43
CA PRO A 84 -67.47 11.91 36.20
C PRO A 84 -68.57 12.97 36.05
N GLU A 85 -68.92 13.56 37.18
CA GLU A 85 -69.81 14.71 37.38
C GLU A 85 -69.11 16.05 37.03
N GLN A 86 -69.89 17.12 36.91
CA GLN A 86 -69.63 18.37 36.16
C GLN A 86 -68.51 19.31 36.69
N LEU A 87 -67.70 19.84 35.73
CA LEU A 87 -67.14 21.21 35.48
C LEU A 87 -66.83 22.21 36.65
N PRO A 88 -65.78 23.08 36.56
CA PRO A 88 -65.60 23.99 35.42
C PRO A 88 -64.17 24.35 34.92
N THR A 89 -64.11 24.51 33.59
CA THR A 89 -63.43 25.54 32.77
C THR A 89 -62.10 26.16 33.21
N THR A 90 -60.99 25.77 32.56
CA THR A 90 -60.32 26.45 31.41
C THR A 90 -58.99 25.74 31.15
N GLY A 91 -58.73 25.31 29.91
CA GLY A 91 -57.49 24.60 29.52
C GLY A 91 -57.67 23.21 28.90
N VAL A 92 -58.91 22.69 28.89
CA VAL A 92 -59.25 21.28 28.57
C VAL A 92 -58.71 20.79 27.22
N LYS A 93 -58.67 21.63 26.17
CA LYS A 93 -58.17 21.19 24.85
C LYS A 93 -56.66 20.96 24.81
N GLN A 94 -55.88 21.77 25.51
CA GLN A 94 -54.42 21.67 25.48
C GLN A 94 -53.96 20.53 26.37
N THR A 95 -54.54 20.40 27.57
CA THR A 95 -54.29 19.25 28.44
C THR A 95 -54.77 17.94 27.83
N LEU A 96 -55.91 17.92 27.11
CA LEU A 96 -56.35 16.72 26.37
C LEU A 96 -55.40 16.40 25.22
N LEU A 97 -54.95 17.37 24.45
CA LEU A 97 -54.01 17.11 23.36
C LEU A 97 -52.68 16.58 23.90
N GLU A 98 -52.19 17.13 25.02
CA GLU A 98 -50.99 16.65 25.70
C GLU A 98 -51.18 15.27 26.32
N THR A 99 -52.36 14.96 26.89
CA THR A 99 -52.64 13.58 27.37
C THR A 99 -52.77 12.60 26.22
N TYR A 100 -53.44 12.96 25.12
CA TYR A 100 -53.51 12.12 23.92
C TYR A 100 -52.14 11.92 23.27
N GLN A 101 -51.30 12.96 23.20
CA GLN A 101 -49.94 12.84 22.68
C GLN A 101 -49.08 11.97 23.59
N ASN A 102 -49.14 12.17 24.92
CA ASN A 102 -48.38 11.37 25.86
C ASN A 102 -48.85 9.91 25.88
N ASP A 103 -50.16 9.65 25.76
CA ASP A 103 -50.70 8.29 25.72
C ASP A 103 -50.39 7.60 24.39
N PHE A 104 -50.45 8.34 23.27
CA PHE A 104 -50.00 7.83 21.97
C PHE A 104 -48.51 7.51 21.99
N GLN A 105 -47.69 8.39 22.60
CA GLN A 105 -46.25 8.19 22.67
C GLN A 105 -45.90 7.01 23.57
N LYS A 106 -46.58 6.82 24.71
CA LYS A 106 -46.44 5.61 25.53
C LYS A 106 -46.90 4.35 24.81
N MET A 107 -47.97 4.43 24.01
CA MET A 107 -48.43 3.30 23.20
C MET A 107 -47.38 2.94 22.13
N VAL A 108 -46.82 3.94 21.43
CA VAL A 108 -45.76 3.73 20.44
C VAL A 108 -44.50 3.16 21.08
N ASP A 109 -44.06 3.70 22.21
CA ASP A 109 -42.88 3.21 22.93
C ASP A 109 -43.09 1.76 23.41
N SER A 110 -44.29 1.42 23.88
CA SER A 110 -44.63 0.04 24.26
C SER A 110 -44.66 -0.91 23.06
N HIS A 111 -45.12 -0.44 21.89
CA HIS A 111 -45.11 -1.21 20.66
C HIS A 111 -43.69 -1.41 20.12
N VAL A 112 -42.84 -0.40 20.23
CA VAL A 112 -41.43 -0.48 19.84
C VAL A 112 -40.67 -1.43 20.77
N GLN A 113 -40.90 -1.36 22.09
CA GLN A 113 -40.32 -2.32 23.04
C GLN A 113 -40.80 -3.74 22.78
N ARG A 114 -42.10 -3.95 22.55
CA ARG A 114 -42.64 -5.27 22.23
C ARG A 114 -42.11 -5.80 20.89
N ALA A 115 -41.92 -4.94 19.88
CA ALA A 115 -41.30 -5.33 18.63
C ALA A 115 -39.81 -5.67 18.78
N HIS A 116 -39.10 -4.98 19.67
CA HIS A 116 -37.72 -5.34 20.03
C HIS A 116 -37.66 -6.67 20.76
N GLU A 117 -38.53 -6.91 21.73
CA GLU A 117 -38.60 -8.18 22.44
C GLU A 117 -39.00 -9.34 21.51
N GLU A 118 -39.97 -9.14 20.60
CA GLU A 118 -40.32 -10.13 19.57
C GLU A 118 -39.16 -10.36 18.59
N PHE A 119 -38.39 -9.32 18.23
CA PHE A 119 -37.23 -9.46 17.37
C PHE A 119 -36.09 -10.21 18.07
N ASP A 120 -35.82 -9.90 19.33
CA ASP A 120 -34.81 -10.56 20.15
C ASP A 120 -35.21 -12.01 20.44
N GLN A 121 -36.49 -12.27 20.68
CA GLN A 121 -37.03 -13.62 20.84
C GLN A 121 -37.02 -14.41 19.53
N MET A 122 -37.29 -13.77 18.39
CA MET A 122 -37.10 -14.38 17.06
C MET A 122 -35.62 -14.68 16.81
N ILE A 123 -34.71 -13.80 17.23
CA ILE A 123 -33.26 -14.00 17.14
C ILE A 123 -32.85 -15.17 18.02
N GLU A 124 -33.27 -15.22 19.28
CA GLU A 124 -33.02 -16.35 20.18
C GLU A 124 -33.59 -17.66 19.60
N GLU A 125 -34.85 -17.67 19.13
CA GLU A 125 -35.52 -18.86 18.60
C GLU A 125 -34.90 -19.34 17.27
N ARG A 126 -34.38 -18.43 16.44
CA ARG A 126 -33.60 -18.75 15.23
C ARG A 126 -32.16 -19.16 15.53
N LEU A 127 -31.59 -18.73 16.67
CA LEU A 127 -30.19 -18.96 17.04
C LEU A 127 -29.98 -20.08 18.06
N HIS A 128 -31.05 -20.59 18.68
CA HIS A 128 -31.03 -21.79 19.52
C HIS A 128 -30.78 -23.04 18.66
N GLY A 129 -29.51 -23.24 18.32
CA GLY A 129 -29.00 -24.35 17.50
C GLY A 129 -27.81 -23.98 16.63
N VAL A 130 -27.45 -22.70 16.53
CA VAL A 130 -26.26 -22.25 15.80
C VAL A 130 -25.12 -22.06 16.79
N ASP A 131 -24.23 -23.05 16.88
CA ASP A 131 -22.97 -22.91 17.60
C ASP A 131 -22.12 -21.83 16.92
N TRP A 132 -22.23 -20.61 17.44
CA TRP A 132 -21.49 -19.46 16.95
C TRP A 132 -19.98 -19.69 16.97
N ASP A 133 -19.48 -20.46 17.93
CA ASP A 133 -18.07 -20.85 17.98
C ASP A 133 -17.69 -21.83 16.87
N ALA A 134 -18.57 -22.78 16.50
CA ALA A 134 -18.31 -23.68 15.38
C ALA A 134 -18.40 -22.97 14.02
N HIS A 135 -19.31 -22.00 13.89
CA HIS A 135 -19.41 -21.16 12.69
C HIS A 135 -18.24 -20.20 12.57
N ARG A 136 -17.84 -19.56 13.68
CA ARG A 136 -16.66 -18.71 13.76
C ARG A 136 -15.39 -19.50 13.50
N GLN A 137 -15.27 -20.73 13.99
CA GLN A 137 -14.15 -21.61 13.66
C GLN A 137 -14.14 -22.01 12.18
N ARG A 138 -15.30 -22.36 11.59
CA ARG A 138 -15.39 -22.60 10.14
C ARG A 138 -15.05 -21.36 9.31
N ILE A 139 -15.45 -20.17 9.77
CA ILE A 139 -15.08 -18.89 9.15
C ILE A 139 -13.56 -18.68 9.30
N TYR A 140 -12.97 -18.96 10.45
CA TYR A 140 -11.52 -18.87 10.64
C TYR A 140 -10.75 -19.90 9.81
N GLU A 141 -11.28 -21.09 9.57
CA GLU A 141 -10.70 -22.09 8.66
C GLU A 141 -10.88 -21.68 7.19
N HIS A 142 -12.06 -21.14 6.84
CA HIS A 142 -12.40 -20.68 5.49
C HIS A 142 -11.58 -19.44 5.07
N PHE A 143 -11.28 -18.56 6.02
CA PHE A 143 -10.39 -17.41 5.83
C PHE A 143 -8.92 -17.71 6.19
N GLY A 144 -8.59 -18.97 6.53
CA GLY A 144 -7.21 -19.43 6.76
C GLY A 144 -6.52 -18.89 8.02
N LEU A 145 -7.28 -18.28 8.93
CA LEU A 145 -6.83 -17.71 10.21
C LEU A 145 -6.55 -18.77 11.28
N LYS A 146 -7.06 -20.01 11.12
CA LYS A 146 -6.72 -21.17 11.97
C LYS A 146 -6.48 -22.40 11.06
N LYS A 147 -5.45 -23.22 11.36
CA LYS A 147 -5.28 -24.55 10.74
C LYS A 147 -6.31 -25.52 11.32
N PRO A 148 -6.87 -26.46 10.53
CA PRO A 148 -7.88 -27.39 11.02
C PRO A 148 -7.31 -28.25 12.16
N GLU A 149 -8.02 -28.25 13.28
CA GLU A 149 -7.68 -29.01 14.48
C GLU A 149 -8.16 -30.45 14.26
N SER A 150 -7.23 -31.40 14.06
CA SER A 150 -7.55 -32.82 13.92
C SER A 150 -7.93 -33.40 15.29
N GLN A 151 -9.21 -33.68 15.52
CA GLN A 151 -9.65 -34.52 16.63
C GLN A 151 -9.31 -36.01 16.37
N PRO A 152 -9.04 -36.79 17.44
CA PRO A 152 -8.35 -38.07 17.36
C PRO A 152 -9.30 -39.22 17.00
N ALA A 153 -8.86 -40.11 16.11
CA ALA A 153 -9.41 -41.45 15.96
C ALA A 153 -8.68 -42.43 16.89
N PRO A 154 -9.34 -43.48 17.40
CA PRO A 154 -8.80 -44.34 18.45
C PRO A 154 -7.78 -45.37 17.92
N ASP A 155 -6.75 -45.56 18.73
CA ASP A 155 -5.89 -46.73 18.96
C ASP A 155 -5.19 -47.47 17.80
N GLY A 156 -3.86 -47.62 17.92
CA GLY A 156 -3.07 -48.57 17.12
C GLY A 156 -1.55 -48.33 16.98
N SER A 157 -0.77 -48.58 18.05
CA SER A 157 0.58 -49.20 18.09
C SER A 157 1.82 -48.63 17.31
N VAL A 158 2.82 -48.17 18.10
CA VAL A 158 4.33 -48.34 18.09
C VAL A 158 5.10 -48.17 16.73
N VAL A 159 6.23 -47.45 16.51
CA VAL A 159 7.56 -47.26 17.15
C VAL A 159 8.21 -45.98 16.54
N GLY A 160 9.07 -45.27 17.29
CA GLY A 160 9.61 -43.95 16.93
C GLY A 160 10.89 -43.85 16.06
N GLY A 161 11.22 -42.60 15.72
CA GLY A 161 12.55 -42.17 15.26
C GLY A 161 12.56 -40.98 14.26
N GLY A 162 13.15 -39.85 14.68
CA GLY A 162 13.92 -38.95 13.78
C GLY A 162 13.20 -37.75 13.12
N ALA A 163 13.57 -36.55 13.56
CA ALA A 163 13.20 -35.26 12.98
C ALA A 163 13.88 -35.00 11.61
N PHE A 164 13.17 -34.41 10.64
CA PHE A 164 13.62 -33.39 9.66
C PHE A 164 12.48 -33.08 8.64
N GLY A 165 12.26 -31.78 8.37
CA GLY A 165 11.68 -31.26 7.11
C GLY A 165 10.19 -31.47 6.82
N ARG A 166 9.37 -30.42 6.99
CA ARG A 166 8.04 -30.34 6.35
C ARG A 166 8.02 -29.24 5.30
N SER A 167 8.18 -29.62 4.03
CA SER A 167 7.63 -28.86 2.91
C SER A 167 6.11 -29.04 2.91
N SER A 168 5.36 -27.93 2.88
CA SER A 168 3.91 -27.98 2.69
C SER A 168 3.61 -27.65 1.23
N ARG A 169 3.28 -28.70 0.45
CA ARG A 169 2.51 -28.58 -0.78
C ARG A 169 1.16 -27.98 -0.42
N ARG A 170 0.87 -26.75 -0.88
CA ARG A 170 -0.49 -26.19 -0.88
C ARG A 170 -1.07 -26.34 -2.28
N GLY A 171 -2.23 -26.99 -2.35
CA GLY A 171 -2.92 -27.35 -3.59
C GLY A 171 -3.46 -26.14 -4.35
N ARG A 172 -3.37 -26.23 -5.68
CA ARG A 172 -4.09 -25.37 -6.63
C ARG A 172 -5.60 -25.51 -6.38
N LEU A 173 -6.29 -24.40 -6.16
CA LEU A 173 -7.71 -24.28 -6.49
C LEU A 173 -7.87 -23.31 -7.67
N SER A 174 -8.73 -23.73 -8.59
CA SER A 174 -9.07 -23.16 -9.88
C SER A 174 -9.80 -21.82 -9.77
N THR A 175 -9.27 -20.79 -10.43
CA THR A 175 -9.97 -19.53 -10.72
C THR A 175 -10.84 -19.70 -11.98
N ALA A 176 -12.13 -19.94 -11.79
CA ALA A 176 -13.14 -19.78 -12.83
C ALA A 176 -13.76 -18.37 -12.69
N GLY A 177 -13.55 -17.53 -13.70
CA GLY A 177 -14.04 -16.14 -13.72
C GLY A 177 -13.12 -15.18 -14.45
N LYS A 178 -12.62 -15.54 -15.65
CA LYS A 178 -11.93 -14.60 -16.53
C LYS A 178 -12.97 -13.76 -17.28
N SER A 179 -13.12 -12.49 -16.91
CA SER A 179 -13.72 -11.47 -17.78
C SER A 179 -12.73 -11.16 -18.89
N THR A 180 -13.11 -11.45 -20.13
CA THR A 180 -12.24 -11.50 -21.32
C THR A 180 -11.80 -10.13 -21.86
N PHE A 181 -11.83 -9.05 -21.08
CA PHE A 181 -11.41 -7.71 -21.56
C PHE A 181 -10.86 -6.74 -20.49
N GLY A 182 -10.49 -7.23 -19.30
CA GLY A 182 -9.86 -6.41 -18.24
C GLY A 182 -8.38 -6.70 -18.11
N ILE A 183 -7.53 -5.65 -18.02
CA ILE A 183 -6.09 -5.76 -17.78
C ILE A 183 -5.88 -6.45 -16.41
N PRO A 184 -5.16 -7.58 -16.33
CA PRO A 184 -4.94 -8.28 -15.05
C PRO A 184 -3.89 -7.53 -14.22
N GLY A 185 -4.28 -6.99 -13.05
CA GLY A 185 -3.35 -6.34 -12.10
C GLY A 185 -3.97 -5.21 -11.27
N LEU A 186 -5.08 -4.61 -11.71
CA LEU A 186 -5.63 -3.39 -11.10
C LEU A 186 -6.36 -3.58 -9.75
N SER A 187 -6.56 -4.81 -9.29
CA SER A 187 -7.29 -5.07 -8.03
C SER A 187 -6.44 -4.97 -6.76
N LYS A 188 -5.11 -4.89 -6.89
CA LYS A 188 -4.18 -4.75 -5.76
C LYS A 188 -3.38 -3.45 -5.95
N SER A 189 -3.70 -2.43 -5.17
CA SER A 189 -3.01 -1.14 -5.23
C SER A 189 -1.53 -1.31 -4.90
N VAL A 190 -0.68 -0.77 -5.77
CA VAL A 190 0.78 -0.83 -5.65
C VAL A 190 1.27 0.09 -4.53
N ILE A 191 0.56 1.21 -4.33
CA ILE A 191 0.93 2.24 -3.37
C ILE A 191 0.20 2.09 -2.02
N GLY A 192 -0.60 1.02 -1.88
CA GLY A 192 -1.47 0.76 -0.73
C GLY A 192 -2.74 1.61 -0.75
N SER A 193 -3.90 1.00 -0.49
CA SER A 193 -5.18 1.70 -0.45
C SER A 193 -5.37 2.48 0.85
N ILE A 194 -5.79 3.74 0.73
CA ILE A 194 -6.33 4.55 1.84
C ILE A 194 -7.84 4.26 1.90
N GLY A 195 -8.23 3.07 2.35
CA GLY A 195 -9.63 2.66 2.47
C GLY A 195 -9.88 1.91 3.78
N PRO A 196 -11.13 1.77 4.24
CA PRO A 196 -11.51 1.33 5.59
C PRO A 196 -11.32 -0.18 5.82
N ARG A 197 -10.39 -0.81 5.11
CA ARG A 197 -9.87 -2.13 5.50
C ARG A 197 -8.84 -1.89 6.58
N GLY A 198 -9.10 -2.46 7.76
CA GLY A 198 -8.36 -2.19 9.00
C GLY A 198 -6.83 -2.30 8.93
N PRO A 199 -6.16 -1.95 10.03
CA PRO A 199 -4.72 -1.58 10.12
C PRO A 199 -3.68 -2.62 9.65
N ARG A 200 -4.10 -3.83 9.23
CA ARG A 200 -3.23 -4.91 8.75
C ARG A 200 -2.94 -4.90 7.24
N GLY A 201 -3.64 -4.09 6.44
CA GLY A 201 -3.35 -3.95 5.00
C GLY A 201 -2.20 -2.99 4.66
N SER A 202 -1.57 -2.38 5.67
CA SER A 202 -0.65 -1.24 5.52
C SER A 202 0.83 -1.61 5.67
N ALA A 203 1.15 -2.87 5.94
CA ALA A 203 2.50 -3.35 6.18
C ALA A 203 2.71 -4.68 5.48
N PHE A 204 3.94 -4.95 5.08
CA PHE A 204 4.33 -6.27 4.58
C PHE A 204 4.06 -7.34 5.64
N GLY A 205 3.59 -8.53 5.22
CA GLY A 205 3.19 -9.60 6.14
C GLY A 205 4.29 -9.96 7.14
N ASP A 206 5.48 -10.22 6.63
CA ASP A 206 6.71 -10.52 7.39
C ASP A 206 7.18 -9.43 8.36
N ILE A 207 6.83 -8.16 8.11
CA ILE A 207 7.15 -7.04 9.00
C ILE A 207 6.03 -6.81 10.02
N ALA A 208 4.77 -7.00 9.62
CA ALA A 208 3.62 -6.88 10.50
C ALA A 208 3.71 -7.83 11.71
N GLU A 209 4.33 -9.01 11.54
CA GLU A 209 4.59 -9.96 12.64
C GLU A 209 5.68 -9.49 13.61
N LYS A 210 6.60 -8.62 13.18
CA LYS A 210 7.71 -8.10 13.98
C LYS A 210 7.38 -6.77 14.69
N LEU A 211 6.28 -6.12 14.30
CA LEU A 211 5.81 -4.89 14.91
C LEU A 211 4.96 -5.22 16.17
N PRO A 212 5.10 -4.46 17.27
CA PRO A 212 4.28 -4.66 18.47
C PRO A 212 2.77 -4.49 18.18
N ALA A 213 1.93 -5.18 18.97
CA ALA A 213 0.49 -5.34 18.73
C ALA A 213 -0.35 -4.05 18.85
N GLU A 214 0.23 -2.94 19.35
CA GLU A 214 -0.40 -1.62 19.38
C GLU A 214 0.16 -0.73 18.25
N GLY A 215 -0.72 -0.39 17.31
CA GLY A 215 -0.80 0.98 16.81
C GLY A 215 0.06 1.35 15.59
N VAL A 216 -0.65 1.66 14.50
CA VAL A 216 -0.44 2.84 13.64
C VAL A 216 0.98 3.09 13.14
N ARG A 217 1.18 2.94 11.82
CA ARG A 217 2.21 3.74 11.11
C ARG A 217 1.75 5.19 11.10
N SER A 218 2.00 5.91 12.20
CA SER A 218 1.83 7.35 12.23
C SER A 218 2.92 7.95 11.34
N ALA A 219 2.55 8.93 10.51
CA ALA A 219 3.53 9.80 9.88
C ALA A 219 4.51 10.30 10.96
N PRO A 220 5.82 10.44 10.67
CA PRO A 220 6.80 10.77 11.70
C PRO A 220 6.35 12.00 12.49
N GLU A 221 6.05 11.80 13.77
CA GLU A 221 5.72 12.88 14.71
C GLU A 221 6.99 13.65 15.10
N ASP A 222 8.17 13.10 14.83
CA ASP A 222 9.46 13.71 15.08
C ASP A 222 9.87 14.68 13.94
N SER A 223 10.01 15.96 14.29
CA SER A 223 10.47 17.02 13.38
C SER A 223 11.84 16.71 12.76
N LEU A 224 12.71 15.99 13.47
CA LEU A 224 14.04 15.63 12.97
C LEU A 224 13.94 14.55 11.87
N GLN A 225 13.04 13.58 12.04
CA GLN A 225 12.81 12.53 11.04
C GLN A 225 12.20 13.10 9.76
N ARG A 226 11.27 14.06 9.86
CA ARG A 226 10.74 14.79 8.68
C ARG A 226 11.84 15.56 7.94
N ARG A 227 12.67 16.30 8.68
CA ARG A 227 13.81 17.03 8.10
C ARG A 227 14.76 16.07 7.37
N LYS A 228 15.02 14.90 7.95
CA LYS A 228 15.82 13.86 7.32
C LYS A 228 15.18 13.34 6.03
N GLN A 229 13.86 13.12 6.02
CA GLN A 229 13.11 12.74 4.83
C GLN A 229 13.18 13.83 3.73
N ASP A 230 13.07 15.11 4.10
CA ASP A 230 13.19 16.23 3.16
C ASP A 230 14.59 16.31 2.55
N ASN A 231 15.63 16.16 3.37
CA ASN A 231 17.02 16.13 2.92
C ASN A 231 17.28 14.96 1.96
N TYR A 232 16.74 13.78 2.26
CA TYR A 232 16.79 12.65 1.35
C TYR A 232 16.03 12.91 0.04
N ALA A 233 14.84 13.50 0.11
CA ALA A 233 14.03 13.82 -1.07
C ALA A 233 14.76 14.81 -2.00
N GLU A 234 15.48 15.79 -1.45
CA GLU A 234 16.34 16.68 -2.21
C GLU A 234 17.46 15.90 -2.94
N LYS A 235 18.15 14.99 -2.23
CA LYS A 235 19.20 14.16 -2.85
C LYS A 235 18.66 13.21 -3.92
N VAL A 236 17.43 12.70 -3.78
CA VAL A 236 16.77 11.87 -4.79
C VAL A 236 16.36 12.69 -6.02
N LYS A 237 15.89 13.93 -5.80
CA LYS A 237 15.60 14.86 -6.90
C LYS A 237 16.87 15.18 -7.69
N ASP A 238 17.97 15.47 -7.00
CA ASP A 238 19.29 15.74 -7.60
C ASP A 238 19.81 14.53 -8.39
N LEU A 239 19.67 13.32 -7.83
CA LEU A 239 19.97 12.07 -8.53
C LEU A 239 19.21 11.98 -9.86
N ASN A 240 17.89 12.17 -9.84
CA ASN A 240 17.08 12.09 -11.05
C ASN A 240 17.42 13.18 -12.07
N VAL A 241 17.78 14.40 -11.61
CA VAL A 241 18.28 15.46 -12.49
C VAL A 241 19.62 15.07 -13.12
N ALA A 242 20.56 14.53 -12.34
CA ALA A 242 21.84 14.07 -12.85
C ALA A 242 21.68 12.93 -13.88
N ARG A 243 20.78 11.98 -13.62
CA ARG A 243 20.43 10.90 -14.57
C ARG A 243 19.84 11.43 -15.87
N LEU A 244 18.95 12.43 -15.81
CA LEU A 244 18.42 13.09 -17.01
C LEU A 244 19.47 13.85 -17.81
N GLN A 245 20.47 14.41 -17.12
CA GLN A 245 21.58 15.15 -17.72
C GLN A 245 22.75 14.24 -18.15
N GLU A 246 22.63 12.91 -17.94
CA GLU A 246 23.71 11.95 -18.18
C GLU A 246 25.02 12.34 -17.46
N LYS A 247 24.90 12.75 -16.19
CA LYS A 247 26.01 13.06 -15.30
C LYS A 247 26.20 12.01 -14.21
N VAL A 248 27.41 11.89 -13.70
CA VAL A 248 27.72 11.01 -12.57
C VAL A 248 27.16 11.61 -11.29
N TYR A 249 26.51 10.78 -10.47
CA TYR A 249 26.02 11.17 -9.16
C TYR A 249 26.47 10.16 -8.09
N PRO A 250 27.31 10.57 -7.12
CA PRO A 250 27.81 9.69 -6.07
C PRO A 250 26.77 9.50 -4.96
N ILE A 251 25.78 8.64 -5.22
CA ILE A 251 24.60 8.48 -4.36
C ILE A 251 24.95 8.00 -2.95
N LEU A 252 25.92 7.10 -2.79
CA LEU A 252 26.29 6.54 -1.49
C LEU A 252 26.95 7.61 -0.62
N THR A 253 27.82 8.43 -1.20
CA THR A 253 28.46 9.55 -0.51
C THR A 253 27.41 10.59 -0.08
N ARG A 254 26.46 10.93 -0.97
CA ARG A 254 25.39 11.90 -0.65
C ARG A 254 24.42 11.39 0.41
N PHE A 255 24.07 10.11 0.39
CA PHE A 255 23.23 9.53 1.45
C PHE A 255 23.99 9.37 2.77
N ALA A 256 25.30 9.11 2.73
CA ALA A 256 26.14 9.13 3.93
C ALA A 256 26.18 10.50 4.59
N GLU A 257 26.19 11.60 3.82
CA GLU A 257 26.11 12.97 4.32
C GLU A 257 24.80 13.19 5.09
N VAL A 258 23.67 12.70 4.57
CA VAL A 258 22.34 12.81 5.23
C VAL A 258 22.28 11.95 6.50
N GLU A 259 22.83 10.73 6.50
CA GLU A 259 22.90 9.91 7.73
C GLU A 259 23.85 10.45 8.80
N ALA A 260 24.86 11.24 8.40
CA ALA A 260 25.81 11.85 9.31
C ALA A 260 25.27 13.10 10.02
N GLU A 261 24.11 13.61 9.60
CA GLU A 261 23.44 14.70 10.30
C GLU A 261 23.00 14.25 11.72
N PRO A 262 23.02 15.17 12.70
CA PRO A 262 22.67 14.84 14.08
C PRO A 262 21.23 14.30 14.16
N SER A 263 21.10 13.10 14.72
CA SER A 263 19.85 12.37 14.93
C SER A 263 19.70 12.03 16.43
N ASN A 264 18.47 11.72 16.86
CA ASN A 264 18.20 11.23 18.22
C ASN A 264 18.84 9.85 18.46
N ASP A 265 18.94 9.04 17.39
CA ASP A 265 19.56 7.71 17.41
C ASP A 265 21.01 7.75 16.93
N ASP A 266 21.83 6.82 17.43
CA ASP A 266 23.20 6.62 16.95
C ASP A 266 23.21 5.98 15.55
N THR A 267 23.49 6.81 14.53
CA THR A 267 23.59 6.42 13.12
C THR A 267 25.01 6.04 12.69
N SER A 268 25.98 5.97 13.60
CA SER A 268 27.40 5.76 13.27
C SER A 268 27.65 4.50 12.43
N MET A 269 26.98 3.39 12.78
CA MET A 269 27.08 2.13 12.03
C MET A 269 26.41 2.20 10.65
N LEU A 270 25.37 3.02 10.48
CA LEU A 270 24.75 3.26 9.17
C LEU A 270 25.67 4.09 8.27
N VAL A 271 26.30 5.14 8.81
CA VAL A 271 27.31 5.91 8.08
C VAL A 271 28.50 5.03 7.70
N ALA A 272 28.94 4.14 8.61
CA ALA A 272 29.98 3.15 8.35
C ALA A 272 29.58 2.17 7.22
N ALA A 273 28.31 1.76 7.17
CA ALA A 273 27.79 0.90 6.10
C ALA A 273 27.82 1.60 4.73
N TYR A 274 27.44 2.87 4.64
CA TYR A 274 27.58 3.63 3.39
C TYR A 274 29.04 3.76 2.95
N LYS A 275 29.96 4.09 3.88
CA LYS A 275 31.39 4.16 3.57
C LYS A 275 31.95 2.81 3.10
N ALA A 276 31.50 1.71 3.70
CA ALA A 276 31.82 0.37 3.22
C ALA A 276 31.33 0.14 1.78
N LEU A 277 30.08 0.51 1.48
CA LEU A 277 29.51 0.41 0.14
C LEU A 277 30.26 1.27 -0.88
N VAL A 278 30.74 2.47 -0.51
CA VAL A 278 31.60 3.30 -1.39
C VAL A 278 32.86 2.53 -1.78
N HIS A 279 33.51 1.84 -0.85
CA HIS A 279 34.68 1.02 -1.15
C HIS A 279 34.36 -0.26 -1.94
N ILE A 280 33.21 -0.89 -1.70
CA ILE A 280 32.75 -2.08 -2.44
C ILE A 280 32.39 -1.72 -3.88
N THR A 281 31.63 -0.64 -4.08
CA THR A 281 31.23 -0.16 -5.42
C THR A 281 32.36 0.57 -6.12
N GLY A 282 33.34 1.12 -5.40
CA GLY A 282 34.37 1.98 -5.97
C GLY A 282 33.83 3.33 -6.43
N GLU A 283 32.75 3.80 -5.80
CA GLU A 283 32.20 5.15 -6.03
C GLU A 283 33.27 6.20 -5.69
N ASP A 284 33.46 7.17 -6.57
CA ASP A 284 34.37 8.28 -6.38
C ASP A 284 33.62 9.58 -6.55
N ALA A 285 33.44 10.31 -5.45
CA ALA A 285 32.71 11.57 -5.43
C ALA A 285 33.42 12.73 -6.14
N THR A 286 34.70 12.56 -6.52
CA THR A 286 35.46 13.60 -7.22
C THR A 286 35.21 13.62 -8.73
N LYS A 287 34.56 12.59 -9.29
CA LYS A 287 34.32 12.45 -10.73
C LYS A 287 32.92 12.93 -11.09
N GLU A 288 32.83 13.76 -12.12
CA GLU A 288 31.56 14.37 -12.55
C GLU A 288 31.07 13.86 -13.92
N ALA A 289 31.99 13.46 -14.81
CA ALA A 289 31.65 13.07 -16.17
C ALA A 289 31.64 11.54 -16.34
N ILE A 290 30.66 11.00 -17.09
CA ILE A 290 30.55 9.56 -17.37
C ILE A 290 31.79 9.02 -18.13
N ALA A 291 32.46 9.90 -18.88
CA ALA A 291 33.66 9.56 -19.64
C ALA A 291 34.92 9.39 -18.78
N ASP A 292 34.89 9.78 -17.50
CA ASP A 292 36.07 9.71 -16.64
C ASP A 292 36.46 8.24 -16.38
N PRO A 293 37.76 7.90 -16.42
CA PRO A 293 38.21 6.54 -16.25
C PRO A 293 37.89 6.02 -14.85
N GLY A 294 37.26 4.84 -14.78
CA GLY A 294 36.90 4.19 -13.51
C GLY A 294 35.68 4.80 -12.81
N VAL A 295 34.80 5.49 -13.55
CA VAL A 295 33.45 5.85 -13.07
C VAL A 295 32.56 4.62 -13.04
N VAL A 296 31.80 4.48 -11.96
CA VAL A 296 30.77 3.44 -11.82
C VAL A 296 29.49 3.92 -12.49
N ARG A 297 28.97 3.13 -13.43
CA ARG A 297 27.74 3.48 -14.16
C ARG A 297 26.49 2.98 -13.44
N GLU A 298 25.35 3.59 -13.77
CA GLU A 298 24.03 3.10 -13.38
C GLU A 298 23.90 1.62 -13.75
N ARG A 299 23.49 0.81 -12.77
CA ARG A 299 23.25 -0.64 -12.87
C ARG A 299 24.41 -1.47 -13.41
N GLN A 300 25.65 -0.99 -13.27
CA GLN A 300 26.85 -1.70 -13.74
C GLN A 300 26.97 -3.13 -13.22
N TYR A 301 26.52 -3.41 -11.98
CA TYR A 301 26.65 -4.74 -11.38
C TYR A 301 25.42 -5.63 -11.56
N ALA A 302 24.35 -5.14 -12.18
CA ALA A 302 23.07 -5.86 -12.25
C ALA A 302 23.21 -7.24 -12.92
N VAL A 303 23.91 -7.32 -14.06
CA VAL A 303 24.10 -8.58 -14.79
C VAL A 303 24.85 -9.61 -13.93
N ALA A 304 25.97 -9.19 -13.32
CA ALA A 304 26.82 -10.06 -12.51
C ALA A 304 26.15 -10.48 -11.18
N TYR A 305 25.36 -9.59 -10.57
CA TYR A 305 24.70 -9.84 -9.28
C TYR A 305 23.44 -10.70 -9.43
N LEU A 306 22.67 -10.47 -10.50
CA LEU A 306 21.40 -11.15 -10.73
C LEU A 306 21.54 -12.51 -11.40
N ASP A 307 22.72 -12.84 -11.92
CA ASP A 307 23.02 -14.15 -12.48
C ASP A 307 22.80 -15.26 -11.44
N GLU A 308 21.80 -16.09 -11.70
CA GLU A 308 21.43 -17.24 -10.88
C GLU A 308 21.97 -18.56 -11.45
N SER A 309 22.79 -18.53 -12.51
CA SER A 309 23.27 -19.73 -13.20
C SER A 309 24.00 -20.71 -12.25
N VAL A 310 23.87 -22.01 -12.55
CA VAL A 310 24.41 -23.08 -11.67
C VAL A 310 25.94 -23.07 -11.64
N ARG A 311 26.57 -22.62 -12.73
CA ARG A 311 28.02 -22.40 -12.79
C ARG A 311 28.26 -20.91 -12.62
N SER A 312 28.97 -20.53 -11.56
CA SER A 312 29.33 -19.13 -11.35
C SER A 312 30.05 -18.59 -12.59
N THR A 313 29.45 -17.60 -13.26
CA THR A 313 30.09 -16.88 -14.34
C THR A 313 31.32 -16.12 -13.82
N ALA A 314 32.29 -15.86 -14.70
CA ALA A 314 33.48 -15.10 -14.33
C ALA A 314 33.13 -13.71 -13.75
N GLU A 315 32.06 -13.10 -14.25
CA GLU A 315 31.54 -11.80 -13.76
C GLU A 315 30.97 -11.91 -12.34
N ALA A 316 30.18 -12.95 -12.04
CA ALA A 316 29.66 -13.18 -10.69
C ALA A 316 30.79 -13.45 -9.68
N VAL A 317 31.83 -14.22 -10.07
CA VAL A 317 33.03 -14.44 -9.24
C VAL A 317 33.77 -13.12 -9.02
N ALA A 318 33.96 -12.32 -10.08
CA ALA A 318 34.63 -11.02 -9.99
C ALA A 318 33.89 -10.06 -9.04
N LEU A 319 32.55 -10.10 -9.04
CA LEU A 319 31.75 -9.31 -8.10
C LEU A 319 31.92 -9.78 -6.65
N ARG A 320 31.94 -11.09 -6.38
CA ARG A 320 32.21 -11.61 -5.02
C ARG A 320 33.62 -11.25 -4.55
N LYS A 321 34.63 -11.36 -5.42
CA LYS A 321 35.99 -10.88 -5.17
C LYS A 321 36.01 -9.40 -4.82
N ARG A 322 35.23 -8.59 -5.54
CA ARG A 322 35.08 -7.15 -5.29
C ARG A 322 34.46 -6.87 -3.92
N ILE A 323 33.39 -7.57 -3.53
CA ILE A 323 32.77 -7.43 -2.21
C ILE A 323 33.79 -7.73 -1.11
N LEU A 324 34.49 -8.86 -1.19
CA LEU A 324 35.52 -9.21 -0.21
C LEU A 324 36.64 -8.16 -0.14
N LYS A 325 37.19 -7.77 -1.29
CA LYS A 325 38.28 -6.78 -1.36
C LYS A 325 37.83 -5.40 -0.85
N GLY A 326 36.65 -4.94 -1.23
CA GLY A 326 36.08 -3.66 -0.82
C GLY A 326 35.83 -3.61 0.68
N SER A 327 35.17 -4.63 1.24
CA SER A 327 34.91 -4.75 2.68
C SER A 327 36.22 -4.82 3.48
N ARG A 328 37.19 -5.63 3.03
CA ARG A 328 38.51 -5.73 3.68
C ARG A 328 39.25 -4.39 3.67
N THR A 329 39.34 -3.75 2.50
CA THR A 329 40.03 -2.46 2.34
C THR A 329 39.38 -1.36 3.18
N TYR A 330 38.05 -1.37 3.29
CA TYR A 330 37.34 -0.46 4.17
C TYR A 330 37.70 -0.69 5.64
N LEU A 331 37.65 -1.93 6.12
CA LEU A 331 37.98 -2.26 7.51
C LEU A 331 39.43 -1.93 7.88
N GLU A 332 40.36 -2.11 6.93
CA GLU A 332 41.77 -1.74 7.05
C GLU A 332 41.94 -0.22 7.17
N LYS A 333 41.36 0.54 6.24
CA LYS A 333 41.43 2.01 6.24
C LYS A 333 40.69 2.64 7.43
N HIS A 334 39.55 2.08 7.80
CA HIS A 334 38.76 2.53 8.94
C HIS A 334 39.56 2.36 10.24
N PHE A 335 40.19 1.20 10.45
CA PHE A 335 41.08 0.97 11.58
C PHE A 335 42.23 1.97 11.62
N PHE A 336 42.95 2.15 10.51
CA PHE A 336 44.10 3.05 10.45
C PHE A 336 43.72 4.51 10.76
N THR A 337 42.70 5.03 10.09
CA THR A 337 42.35 6.47 10.20
C THR A 337 41.52 6.81 11.43
N GLN A 338 40.55 5.96 11.81
CA GLN A 338 39.58 6.27 12.87
C GLN A 338 40.00 5.73 14.23
N GLN A 339 40.74 4.62 14.29
CA GLN A 339 41.17 4.05 15.57
C GLN A 339 42.64 4.37 15.84
N LEU A 340 43.54 3.96 14.95
CA LEU A 340 44.99 4.04 15.19
C LEU A 340 45.49 5.48 15.27
N GLU A 341 45.24 6.30 14.24
CA GLU A 341 45.69 7.70 14.21
C GLU A 341 45.08 8.52 15.34
N GLN A 342 43.83 8.27 15.71
CA GLN A 342 43.18 8.98 16.81
C GLN A 342 43.77 8.60 18.17
N VAL A 343 44.03 7.31 18.43
CA VAL A 343 44.66 6.86 19.68
C VAL A 343 46.06 7.45 19.82
N VAL A 344 46.82 7.46 18.74
CA VAL A 344 48.14 8.08 18.67
C VAL A 344 48.08 9.59 18.96
N ALA A 345 47.17 10.30 18.28
CA ALA A 345 47.01 11.75 18.44
C ALA A 345 46.56 12.14 19.86
N ARG A 346 45.75 11.29 20.51
CA ARG A 346 45.29 11.49 21.90
C ARG A 346 46.38 11.23 22.94
N ASN A 347 47.40 10.42 22.62
CA ASN A 347 48.47 10.06 23.55
C ASN A 347 49.90 10.36 23.02
N PRO A 348 50.26 11.63 22.75
CA PRO A 348 51.56 11.95 22.14
C PRO A 348 52.77 11.58 23.00
N ARG A 349 52.64 11.66 24.33
CA ARG A 349 53.74 11.39 25.29
C ARG A 349 54.16 9.92 25.30
N GLU A 350 53.19 9.02 25.19
CA GLU A 350 53.41 7.57 25.19
C GLU A 350 53.78 7.06 23.79
N ALA A 351 53.17 7.63 22.75
CA ALA A 351 53.44 7.23 21.37
C ALA A 351 54.89 7.58 20.95
N GLN A 352 55.47 8.65 21.50
CA GLN A 352 56.85 9.09 21.25
C GLN A 352 57.18 9.17 19.75
N ILE A 353 56.23 9.73 19.00
CA ILE A 353 56.34 9.90 17.57
C ILE A 353 57.12 11.20 17.31
N GLY A 354 58.38 11.08 16.93
CA GLY A 354 59.21 12.21 16.53
C GLY A 354 58.90 12.67 15.10
N GLY A 355 59.41 13.85 14.72
CA GLY A 355 59.49 14.31 13.31
C GLY A 355 58.16 14.37 12.54
N VAL A 356 58.25 14.22 11.21
CA VAL A 356 57.09 14.00 10.33
C VAL A 356 56.85 12.48 10.27
N PRO A 357 55.77 11.97 10.87
CA PRO A 357 55.66 10.53 11.10
C PRO A 357 55.27 9.76 9.85
N SER A 358 56.08 8.76 9.50
CA SER A 358 55.71 7.77 8.50
C SER A 358 54.56 6.89 9.00
N ALA A 359 53.94 6.11 8.10
CA ALA A 359 52.91 5.16 8.49
C ALA A 359 53.44 4.10 9.47
N ILE A 360 54.69 3.67 9.32
CA ILE A 360 55.37 2.73 10.23
C ILE A 360 55.54 3.37 11.62
N ASP A 361 55.94 4.64 11.69
CA ASP A 361 56.13 5.35 12.96
C ASP A 361 54.81 5.51 13.72
N LYS A 362 53.71 5.77 13.00
CA LYS A 362 52.36 5.81 13.58
C LYS A 362 51.96 4.47 14.19
N VAL A 363 52.22 3.36 13.49
CA VAL A 363 51.93 2.02 14.01
C VAL A 363 52.82 1.68 15.22
N LYS A 364 54.11 2.00 15.17
CA LYS A 364 55.01 1.83 16.33
C LYS A 364 54.52 2.61 17.54
N GLY A 365 54.14 3.87 17.34
CA GLY A 365 53.55 4.71 18.39
C GLY A 365 52.27 4.11 18.96
N TYR A 366 51.39 3.57 18.12
CA TYR A 366 50.18 2.88 18.56
C TYR A 366 50.47 1.64 19.43
N VAL A 367 51.43 0.81 19.02
CA VAL A 367 51.86 -0.37 19.77
C VAL A 367 52.43 0.03 21.14
N ARG A 368 53.24 1.10 21.21
CA ARG A 368 53.78 1.62 22.47
C ARG A 368 52.69 2.11 23.42
N VAL A 369 51.69 2.83 22.91
CA VAL A 369 50.53 3.28 23.71
C VAL A 369 49.75 2.08 24.25
N ARG A 370 49.46 1.07 23.42
CA ARG A 370 48.75 -0.14 23.87
C ARG A 370 49.57 -0.96 24.87
N ALA A 371 50.88 -1.04 24.70
CA ALA A 371 51.77 -1.69 25.66
C ALA A 371 51.78 -0.96 27.01
N ALA A 372 51.87 0.39 27.00
CA ALA A 372 51.80 1.21 28.22
C ALA A 372 50.48 1.03 28.99
N ARG A 373 49.38 0.84 28.26
CA ARG A 373 48.04 0.57 28.82
C ARG A 373 47.80 -0.89 29.22
N LYS A 374 48.76 -1.79 28.98
CA LYS A 374 48.60 -3.25 29.16
C LYS A 374 47.43 -3.83 28.36
N GLU A 375 47.16 -3.24 27.19
CA GLU A 375 46.09 -3.65 26.26
C GLU A 375 46.63 -4.50 25.10
N LEU A 376 47.93 -4.81 25.08
CA LEU A 376 48.58 -5.55 24.00
C LEU A 376 48.43 -7.08 24.21
N THR A 377 48.68 -7.54 25.43
CA THR A 377 48.51 -8.91 25.91
C THR A 377 48.54 -8.89 27.45
N SER A 378 48.14 -9.99 28.10
CA SER A 378 48.20 -10.14 29.56
C SER A 378 49.63 -10.26 30.08
N ASP A 379 50.54 -10.84 29.28
CA ASP A 379 51.96 -11.01 29.63
C ASP A 379 52.87 -10.49 28.51
N LEU A 380 53.49 -9.32 28.75
CA LEU A 380 54.36 -8.65 27.78
C LEU A 380 55.71 -9.36 27.60
N ASP A 381 56.10 -10.25 28.52
CA ASP A 381 57.39 -10.94 28.48
C ASP A 381 57.43 -12.04 27.40
N VAL A 382 56.25 -12.51 26.97
CA VAL A 382 56.07 -13.45 25.86
C VAL A 382 56.35 -12.79 24.50
N LEU A 383 56.27 -11.45 24.42
CA LEU A 383 56.40 -10.72 23.16
C LEU A 383 57.86 -10.49 22.77
N GLN A 384 58.14 -10.68 21.49
CA GLN A 384 59.49 -10.51 20.98
C GLN A 384 59.81 -9.05 20.64
N GLN A 385 60.98 -8.58 21.07
CA GLN A 385 61.43 -7.20 20.89
C GLN A 385 62.65 -7.09 19.97
N ILE A 386 62.67 -6.05 19.14
CA ILE A 386 63.82 -5.60 18.34
C ILE A 386 63.97 -4.11 18.63
N ASP A 387 65.14 -3.68 19.10
CA ASP A 387 65.43 -2.27 19.42
C ASP A 387 64.35 -1.57 20.29
N ASN A 388 63.80 -2.30 21.27
CA ASN A 388 62.70 -1.91 22.18
C ASN A 388 61.30 -1.77 21.54
N ASP A 389 61.12 -2.13 20.27
CA ASP A 389 59.81 -2.23 19.63
C ASP A 389 59.34 -3.71 19.57
N TYR A 390 58.06 -3.97 19.88
CA TYR A 390 57.45 -5.30 19.76
C TYR A 390 57.25 -5.67 18.28
N CYS A 391 58.20 -6.39 17.70
CA CYS A 391 58.34 -6.49 16.25
C CYS A 391 57.15 -7.17 15.56
N TRP A 392 56.62 -8.27 16.13
CA TRP A 392 55.48 -8.98 15.56
C TRP A 392 54.16 -8.22 15.73
N ALA A 393 53.99 -7.49 16.82
CA ALA A 393 52.84 -6.61 17.00
C ALA A 393 52.83 -5.49 15.95
N VAL A 394 53.99 -4.88 15.66
CA VAL A 394 54.12 -3.87 14.60
C VAL A 394 53.75 -4.46 13.23
N VAL A 395 54.28 -5.64 12.88
CA VAL A 395 53.92 -6.31 11.62
C VAL A 395 52.43 -6.62 11.56
N PHE A 396 51.84 -7.14 12.65
CA PHE A 396 50.41 -7.45 12.70
C PHE A 396 49.55 -6.20 12.48
N TYR A 397 49.83 -5.09 13.15
CA TYR A 397 49.05 -3.86 12.97
C TYR A 397 49.27 -3.19 11.61
N LEU A 398 50.42 -3.38 10.96
CA LEU A 398 50.62 -2.99 9.56
C LEU A 398 49.74 -3.83 8.63
N LEU A 399 49.68 -5.15 8.81
CA LEU A 399 48.78 -6.04 8.07
C LEU A 399 47.30 -5.68 8.33
N ARG A 400 46.92 -5.42 9.58
CA ARG A 400 45.57 -5.01 10.00
C ARG A 400 45.13 -3.68 9.40
N SER A 401 46.09 -2.80 9.10
CA SER A 401 45.88 -1.50 8.47
C SER A 401 45.92 -1.56 6.94
N GLY A 402 46.14 -2.74 6.34
CA GLY A 402 46.27 -2.91 4.88
C GLY A 402 47.58 -2.35 4.30
N LEU A 403 48.56 -2.02 5.15
CA LEU A 403 49.85 -1.44 4.79
C LEU A 403 50.87 -2.56 4.51
N PHE A 404 50.57 -3.37 3.49
CA PHE A 404 51.34 -4.58 3.18
C PHE A 404 52.76 -4.27 2.70
N GLN A 405 52.94 -3.19 1.94
CA GLN A 405 54.26 -2.79 1.44
C GLN A 405 55.13 -2.28 2.58
N GLU A 406 54.55 -1.45 3.45
CA GLU A 406 55.23 -0.90 4.63
C GLU A 406 55.59 -2.01 5.64
N ALA A 407 54.76 -3.06 5.75
CA ALA A 407 55.09 -4.26 6.53
C ALA A 407 56.34 -4.97 5.97
N LEU A 408 56.46 -5.07 4.64
CA LEU A 408 57.63 -5.67 4.00
C LEU A 408 58.86 -4.78 4.18
N ASP A 409 58.73 -3.47 4.00
CA ASP A 409 59.82 -2.51 4.16
C ASP A 409 60.37 -2.57 5.60
N TYR A 410 59.50 -2.63 6.62
CA TYR A 410 59.89 -2.80 8.01
C TYR A 410 60.69 -4.10 8.27
N VAL A 411 60.27 -5.22 7.67
CA VAL A 411 60.96 -6.50 7.81
C VAL A 411 62.30 -6.51 7.07
N ILE A 412 62.40 -5.82 5.93
CA ILE A 412 63.65 -5.69 5.15
C ILE A 412 64.65 -4.79 5.87
N GLU A 413 64.21 -3.66 6.44
CA GLU A 413 65.05 -2.78 7.25
C GLU A 413 65.67 -3.55 8.44
N ASN A 414 64.88 -4.43 9.05
CA ASN A 414 65.30 -5.26 10.20
C ASN A 414 65.70 -6.70 9.81
N ARG A 415 66.12 -6.92 8.55
CA ARG A 415 66.33 -8.26 7.97
C ARG A 415 67.25 -9.17 8.78
N ASN A 416 68.32 -8.63 9.35
CA ASN A 416 69.27 -9.43 10.13
C ASN A 416 68.64 -9.97 11.42
N ALA A 417 67.84 -9.15 12.11
CA ALA A 417 67.10 -9.55 13.30
C ALA A 417 66.02 -10.57 12.94
N PHE A 418 65.20 -10.30 11.90
CA PHE A 418 64.19 -11.26 11.45
C PHE A 418 64.79 -12.58 10.95
N LYS A 419 65.99 -12.59 10.36
CA LYS A 419 66.66 -13.84 9.95
C LYS A 419 67.07 -14.71 11.14
N GLN A 420 67.42 -14.10 12.27
CA GLN A 420 67.75 -14.83 13.52
C GLN A 420 66.50 -15.41 14.19
N ILE A 421 65.37 -14.74 14.04
CA ILE A 421 64.09 -15.10 14.66
C ILE A 421 63.30 -16.09 13.79
N ASP A 422 63.07 -15.72 12.53
CA ASP A 422 62.31 -16.47 11.54
C ASP A 422 62.71 -16.08 10.10
N GLY A 423 63.72 -16.77 9.55
CA GLY A 423 64.20 -16.52 8.19
C GLY A 423 63.22 -16.92 7.08
N GLN A 424 62.28 -17.83 7.32
CA GLN A 424 61.30 -18.25 6.30
C GLN A 424 60.16 -17.25 6.16
N PHE A 425 59.76 -16.60 7.26
CA PHE A 425 58.71 -15.59 7.26
C PHE A 425 58.94 -14.48 6.23
N ILE A 426 60.19 -14.02 6.08
CA ILE A 426 60.55 -12.99 5.09
C ILE A 426 60.15 -13.43 3.67
N ARG A 427 60.39 -14.69 3.33
CA ARG A 427 60.06 -15.24 2.00
C ARG A 427 58.55 -15.33 1.78
N TYR A 428 57.80 -15.66 2.83
CA TYR A 428 56.34 -15.69 2.77
C TYR A 428 55.76 -14.28 2.57
N LEU A 429 56.25 -13.31 3.33
CA LEU A 429 55.79 -11.91 3.22
C LEU A 429 56.16 -11.31 1.85
N GLU A 430 57.38 -11.52 1.37
CA GLU A 430 57.80 -11.10 0.01
C GLU A 430 56.89 -11.68 -1.07
N ALA A 431 56.54 -12.98 -0.97
CA ALA A 431 55.63 -13.62 -1.92
C ALA A 431 54.19 -13.09 -1.82
N TYR A 432 53.71 -12.83 -0.59
CA TYR A 432 52.38 -12.28 -0.33
C TYR A 432 52.20 -10.86 -0.88
N VAL A 433 53.21 -10.00 -0.73
CA VAL A 433 53.19 -8.60 -1.20
C VAL A 433 53.39 -8.51 -2.72
N ARG A 434 54.15 -9.44 -3.31
CA ARG A 434 54.40 -9.49 -4.76
C ARG A 434 53.11 -9.63 -5.56
N ASP A 435 52.17 -10.44 -5.06
CA ASP A 435 50.83 -10.52 -5.62
C ASP A 435 49.96 -9.38 -5.06
N LYS A 436 49.88 -8.27 -5.80
CA LYS A 436 49.16 -7.06 -5.39
C LYS A 436 47.64 -7.19 -5.47
N ASP A 437 47.13 -8.16 -6.23
CA ASP A 437 45.71 -8.27 -6.50
C ASP A 437 45.02 -9.22 -5.53
N GLU A 438 45.57 -10.42 -5.34
CA GLU A 438 44.97 -11.44 -4.49
C GLU A 438 45.80 -11.74 -3.24
N HIS A 439 47.02 -11.24 -3.12
CA HIS A 439 47.94 -11.58 -2.03
C HIS A 439 48.01 -13.10 -1.77
N ARG A 440 48.19 -13.86 -2.84
CA ARG A 440 48.21 -15.33 -2.80
C ARG A 440 49.64 -15.85 -2.72
N LEU A 441 49.86 -16.80 -1.81
CA LEU A 441 51.11 -17.56 -1.79
C LEU A 441 51.11 -18.64 -2.88
N PRO A 442 52.26 -18.88 -3.55
CA PRO A 442 52.46 -20.04 -4.40
C PRO A 442 52.21 -21.35 -3.64
N SER A 443 51.64 -22.37 -4.30
CA SER A 443 51.23 -23.64 -3.67
C SER A 443 52.32 -24.31 -2.82
N ALA A 444 53.59 -24.25 -3.27
CA ALA A 444 54.72 -24.78 -2.50
C ALA A 444 54.96 -24.02 -1.18
N LEU A 445 54.88 -22.69 -1.20
CA LEU A 445 55.03 -21.85 -0.01
C LEU A 445 53.81 -21.97 0.90
N GLN A 446 52.61 -22.10 0.33
CA GLN A 446 51.35 -22.33 1.04
C GLN A 446 51.38 -23.64 1.83
N THR A 447 51.90 -24.73 1.23
CA THR A 447 52.07 -26.01 1.94
C THR A 447 53.11 -25.88 3.06
N SER A 448 54.21 -25.16 2.80
CA SER A 448 55.29 -24.97 3.78
C SER A 448 54.81 -24.18 5.00
N ILE A 449 54.12 -23.06 4.81
CA ILE A 449 53.65 -22.21 5.92
C ILE A 449 52.60 -22.94 6.78
N ASN A 450 51.72 -23.73 6.16
CA ASN A 450 50.74 -24.55 6.87
C ASN A 450 51.40 -25.63 7.73
N ASN A 451 52.43 -26.30 7.22
CA ASN A 451 53.19 -27.31 7.97
C ASN A 451 53.94 -26.67 9.15
N GLU A 452 54.59 -25.53 8.95
CA GLU A 452 55.28 -24.80 10.01
C GLU A 452 54.31 -24.33 11.10
N TYR A 453 53.15 -23.78 10.72
CA TYR A 453 52.12 -23.35 11.65
C TYR A 453 51.58 -24.54 12.47
N ALA A 454 51.22 -25.65 11.82
CA ALA A 454 50.68 -26.83 12.49
C ALA A 454 51.70 -27.51 13.42
N GLN A 455 52.98 -27.55 13.03
CA GLN A 455 54.04 -28.07 13.90
C GLN A 455 54.19 -27.20 15.16
N ARG A 456 54.22 -25.88 15.00
CA ARG A 456 54.33 -24.94 16.13
C ARG A 456 53.11 -25.05 17.06
N GLN A 457 51.90 -25.13 16.51
CA GLN A 457 50.69 -25.27 17.32
C GLN A 457 50.63 -26.58 18.11
N ARG A 458 51.20 -27.68 17.59
CA ARG A 458 51.15 -29.00 18.24
C ARG A 458 52.28 -29.25 19.22
N PHE A 459 53.46 -28.68 18.98
CA PHE A 459 54.69 -29.05 19.69
C PHE A 459 55.31 -27.91 20.50
N ALA A 460 54.88 -26.66 20.34
CA ALA A 460 55.36 -25.58 21.18
C ALA A 460 54.70 -25.65 22.57
N PRO A 461 55.46 -25.41 23.66
CA PRO A 461 54.86 -25.21 24.98
C PRO A 461 53.81 -24.09 24.96
N GLU A 462 52.73 -24.25 25.72
CA GLU A 462 51.75 -23.17 25.96
C GLU A 462 52.48 -21.92 26.47
N ASP A 463 52.09 -20.75 25.98
CA ASP A 463 52.66 -19.42 26.29
C ASP A 463 54.14 -19.17 25.91
N SER A 464 54.77 -20.05 25.12
CA SER A 464 56.16 -19.85 24.67
C SER A 464 56.32 -19.13 23.33
N VAL A 465 55.22 -18.98 22.57
CA VAL A 465 55.24 -18.41 21.22
C VAL A 465 54.52 -17.07 21.22
N ASP A 466 55.16 -16.06 20.65
CA ASP A 466 54.55 -14.75 20.46
C ASP A 466 53.20 -14.88 19.71
N PRO A 467 52.07 -14.47 20.33
CA PRO A 467 50.75 -14.62 19.74
C PRO A 467 50.57 -13.76 18.49
N TYR A 468 51.24 -12.60 18.38
CA TYR A 468 51.22 -11.78 17.18
C TYR A 468 51.97 -12.44 16.02
N ARG A 469 53.03 -13.20 16.29
CA ARG A 469 53.71 -14.01 15.27
C ARG A 469 52.77 -15.07 14.71
N GLN A 470 52.04 -15.78 15.56
CA GLN A 470 51.07 -16.78 15.11
C GLN A 470 49.94 -16.13 14.29
N MET A 471 49.47 -14.96 14.70
CA MET A 471 48.47 -14.20 13.92
C MET A 471 48.99 -13.76 12.55
N CYS A 472 50.23 -13.27 12.44
CA CYS A 472 50.86 -12.94 11.16
C CYS A 472 50.94 -14.16 10.23
N TYR A 473 51.33 -15.32 10.77
CA TYR A 473 51.32 -16.58 10.02
C TYR A 473 49.90 -16.98 9.58
N LYS A 474 48.92 -16.84 10.47
CA LYS A 474 47.52 -17.16 10.20
C LYS A 474 46.94 -16.31 9.07
N VAL A 475 47.22 -15.00 9.07
CA VAL A 475 46.73 -14.07 8.04
C VAL A 475 47.43 -14.31 6.69
N ILE A 476 48.76 -14.40 6.67
CA ILE A 476 49.54 -14.55 5.43
C ILE A 476 49.35 -15.94 4.82
N GLY A 477 49.39 -16.98 5.65
CA GLY A 477 49.30 -18.38 5.24
C GLY A 477 47.90 -18.96 5.19
N ARG A 478 46.87 -18.23 5.66
CA ARG A 478 45.50 -18.76 5.82
C ARG A 478 45.46 -20.07 6.61
N CYS A 479 46.29 -20.18 7.64
CA CYS A 479 46.41 -21.39 8.44
C CYS A 479 45.18 -21.58 9.33
N GLU A 480 44.81 -22.84 9.62
CA GLU A 480 43.75 -23.21 10.58
C GLU A 480 42.36 -22.57 10.31
N LEU A 481 41.84 -22.76 9.10
CA LEU A 481 40.51 -22.25 8.69
C LEU A 481 39.33 -22.83 9.51
N ALA A 482 39.53 -23.91 10.26
CA ALA A 482 38.50 -24.47 11.15
C ALA A 482 38.22 -23.58 12.37
N ARG A 483 39.25 -22.92 12.92
CA ARG A 483 39.15 -22.04 14.09
C ARG A 483 39.44 -20.61 13.66
N ARG A 484 38.40 -19.84 13.35
CA ARG A 484 38.49 -18.49 12.76
C ARG A 484 38.40 -17.35 13.79
N SER A 485 38.71 -17.64 15.05
CA SER A 485 38.84 -16.63 16.09
C SER A 485 40.24 -16.01 16.06
N VAL A 486 40.33 -14.76 16.54
CA VAL A 486 41.62 -14.22 16.98
C VAL A 486 42.17 -15.14 18.06
N LEU A 487 43.47 -15.44 18.00
CA LEU A 487 44.12 -16.34 18.95
C LEU A 487 44.04 -15.77 20.37
N GLU A 488 43.90 -16.66 21.36
CA GLU A 488 43.98 -16.30 22.77
C GLU A 488 45.33 -15.62 23.05
N GLY A 489 45.31 -14.50 23.78
CA GLY A 489 46.51 -13.70 24.07
C GLY A 489 46.65 -12.41 23.23
N VAL A 490 45.82 -12.19 22.20
CA VAL A 490 45.70 -10.88 21.51
C VAL A 490 44.38 -10.22 21.89
N TYR A 491 44.44 -9.00 22.43
CA TYR A 491 43.22 -8.21 22.65
C TYR A 491 42.59 -7.86 21.31
N SER A 492 41.35 -8.27 21.09
CA SER A 492 40.59 -8.02 19.87
C SER A 492 39.20 -7.46 20.18
N ASP A 493 38.75 -6.55 19.32
CA ASP A 493 37.37 -6.08 19.32
C ASP A 493 36.51 -6.81 18.27
N MET A 494 35.23 -6.45 18.19
CA MET A 494 34.32 -6.99 17.17
C MET A 494 34.81 -6.68 15.74
N GLN A 495 35.39 -5.50 15.51
CA GLN A 495 35.87 -5.07 14.18
C GLN A 495 37.08 -5.88 13.73
N ASP A 496 37.95 -6.29 14.64
CA ASP A 496 39.09 -7.17 14.39
C ASP A 496 38.64 -8.57 14.03
N TRP A 497 37.61 -9.09 14.71
CA TRP A 497 37.02 -10.37 14.33
C TRP A 497 36.38 -10.33 12.93
N ILE A 498 35.62 -9.26 12.62
CA ILE A 498 35.03 -9.04 11.30
C ILE A 498 36.13 -8.97 10.24
N TRP A 499 37.16 -8.14 10.45
CA TRP A 499 38.30 -8.02 9.54
C TRP A 499 38.97 -9.35 9.27
N LEU A 500 39.19 -10.17 10.31
CA LEU A 500 39.81 -11.48 10.16
C LEU A 500 39.01 -12.40 9.24
N GLN A 501 37.67 -12.39 9.32
CA GLN A 501 36.84 -13.18 8.40
C GLN A 501 37.06 -12.75 6.94
N PHE A 502 37.14 -11.44 6.66
CA PHE A 502 37.40 -10.94 5.31
C PHE A 502 38.85 -11.10 4.85
N ALA A 503 39.82 -11.05 5.76
CA ALA A 503 41.23 -11.25 5.46
C ALA A 503 41.53 -12.71 5.06
N LEU A 504 40.85 -13.67 5.70
CA LEU A 504 41.00 -15.11 5.42
C LEU A 504 40.16 -15.58 4.22
N ALA A 505 39.06 -14.90 3.90
CA ALA A 505 38.16 -15.30 2.82
C ALA A 505 38.75 -15.05 1.43
N ARG A 506 38.58 -16.01 0.52
CA ARG A 506 39.04 -15.96 -0.87
C ARG A 506 38.00 -16.59 -1.79
N GLU A 507 37.86 -16.02 -2.98
CA GLU A 507 36.94 -16.51 -4.02
C GLU A 507 37.71 -17.19 -5.14
N TYR A 508 37.19 -18.32 -5.59
CA TYR A 508 37.80 -19.17 -6.62
C TYR A 508 36.82 -19.36 -7.78
N LEU A 509 37.36 -19.66 -8.96
CA LEU A 509 36.56 -20.31 -9.99
C LEU A 509 36.35 -21.75 -9.57
N HIS A 510 35.17 -22.30 -9.84
CA HIS A 510 34.79 -23.65 -9.42
C HIS A 510 35.76 -24.75 -9.91
N GLU A 511 36.50 -24.50 -11.00
CA GLU A 511 37.48 -25.42 -11.57
C GLU A 511 38.82 -25.45 -10.79
N ASP A 512 39.08 -24.45 -9.94
CA ASP A 512 40.33 -24.29 -9.15
C ASP A 512 40.16 -24.67 -7.66
N GLU A 513 38.99 -25.16 -7.25
CA GLU A 513 38.65 -25.39 -5.83
C GLU A 513 39.36 -26.63 -5.26
N LEU A 514 40.38 -26.40 -4.43
CA LEU A 514 40.90 -27.41 -3.50
C LEU A 514 40.04 -27.41 -2.22
N ALA A 515 39.23 -28.45 -2.02
CA ALA A 515 38.19 -28.54 -0.98
C ALA A 515 38.67 -28.31 0.48
N HIS A 516 39.97 -28.44 0.77
CA HIS A 516 40.53 -28.28 2.12
C HIS A 516 40.99 -26.84 2.45
N GLU A 517 41.03 -25.94 1.46
CA GLU A 517 41.39 -24.52 1.63
C GLU A 517 40.21 -23.56 1.33
N ALA A 518 39.02 -24.13 1.12
CA ALA A 518 37.81 -23.39 0.76
C ALA A 518 37.28 -22.61 1.97
N TYR A 519 37.42 -21.29 1.92
CA TYR A 519 36.72 -20.35 2.76
C TYR A 519 36.38 -19.13 1.90
N ASN A 520 35.15 -19.10 1.40
CA ASN A 520 34.68 -18.13 0.41
C ASN A 520 33.67 -17.13 1.01
N LEU A 521 33.12 -16.24 0.20
CA LEU A 521 32.14 -15.25 0.67
C LEU A 521 30.88 -15.94 1.21
N GLN A 522 30.48 -17.08 0.66
CA GLN A 522 29.31 -17.82 1.15
C GLN A 522 29.54 -18.35 2.57
N ASP A 523 30.75 -18.82 2.88
CA ASP A 523 31.11 -19.27 4.23
C ASP A 523 31.16 -18.10 5.23
N VAL A 524 31.61 -16.92 4.79
CA VAL A 524 31.54 -15.67 5.59
C VAL A 524 30.08 -15.33 5.89
N ARG A 525 29.22 -15.35 4.87
CA ARG A 525 27.78 -15.09 5.01
C ARG A 525 27.12 -16.05 5.99
N GLN A 526 27.44 -17.34 5.92
CA GLN A 526 26.91 -18.32 6.86
C GLN A 526 27.40 -18.06 8.29
N SER A 527 28.69 -17.77 8.48
CA SER A 527 29.22 -17.40 9.80
C SER A 527 28.51 -16.18 10.38
N PHE A 528 28.16 -15.20 9.56
CA PHE A 528 27.48 -13.99 10.01
C PHE A 528 26.01 -14.27 10.36
N LYS A 529 25.33 -15.16 9.64
CA LYS A 529 23.99 -15.63 10.00
C LYS A 529 23.99 -16.34 11.36
N ASP A 530 24.94 -17.25 11.57
CA ASP A 530 25.07 -18.00 12.82
C ASP A 530 25.33 -17.05 14.02
N VAL A 531 26.14 -16.00 13.81
CA VAL A 531 26.38 -14.95 14.81
C VAL A 531 25.13 -14.08 15.03
N GLY A 532 24.44 -13.73 13.95
CA GLY A 532 23.16 -13.00 13.97
C GLY A 532 22.11 -13.67 14.85
N GLU A 533 21.89 -14.97 14.64
CA GLU A 533 20.90 -15.74 15.39
C GLU A 533 21.25 -15.88 16.88
N ARG A 534 22.54 -15.92 17.21
CA ARG A 534 23.01 -16.09 18.61
C ARG A 534 23.01 -14.80 19.42
N TYR A 535 23.41 -13.68 18.81
CA TYR A 535 23.69 -12.45 19.55
C TYR A 535 22.73 -11.29 19.23
N PHE A 536 22.08 -11.32 18.07
CA PHE A 536 21.24 -10.21 17.57
C PHE A 536 19.75 -10.60 17.46
N GLY A 537 19.33 -11.66 18.16
CA GLY A 537 17.94 -12.09 18.26
C GLY A 537 17.05 -11.17 19.12
N PRO A 538 15.72 -11.41 19.15
CA PRO A 538 14.78 -10.64 19.97
C PRO A 538 15.14 -10.79 21.46
N GLY A 539 15.47 -9.67 22.11
CA GLY A 539 15.93 -9.62 23.51
C GLY A 539 17.45 -9.44 23.69
N SER A 540 18.19 -9.04 22.65
CA SER A 540 19.62 -8.72 22.76
C SER A 540 19.88 -7.49 23.65
N ASP A 541 20.82 -7.62 24.58
CA ASP A 541 21.31 -6.52 25.45
C ASP A 541 22.35 -5.62 24.75
N ILE A 542 22.70 -5.90 23.49
CA ILE A 542 23.69 -5.12 22.74
C ILE A 542 23.08 -3.78 22.35
N THR A 543 23.69 -2.69 22.82
CA THR A 543 23.35 -1.33 22.36
C THR A 543 23.49 -1.24 20.85
N ASN A 544 22.46 -0.74 20.17
CA ASN A 544 22.43 -0.61 18.71
C ASN A 544 22.65 -1.96 17.97
N ALA A 545 22.20 -3.07 18.56
CA ALA A 545 22.25 -4.40 17.95
C ALA A 545 21.75 -4.42 16.49
N PRO A 546 20.59 -3.82 16.15
CA PRO A 546 20.06 -3.88 14.79
C PRO A 546 20.93 -3.19 13.74
N THR A 547 21.47 -2.01 14.05
CA THR A 547 22.32 -1.24 13.11
C THR A 547 23.71 -1.86 12.98
N THR A 548 24.23 -2.45 14.06
CA THR A 548 25.49 -3.20 14.04
C THR A 548 25.38 -4.47 13.20
N TYR A 549 24.32 -5.25 13.37
CA TYR A 549 24.10 -6.44 12.56
C TYR A 549 23.86 -6.05 11.09
N PHE A 550 23.09 -5.00 10.82
CA PHE A 550 22.95 -4.45 9.47
C PHE A 550 24.31 -4.12 8.83
N TYR A 551 25.19 -3.43 9.55
CA TYR A 551 26.55 -3.12 9.09
C TYR A 551 27.34 -4.40 8.74
N MET A 552 27.27 -5.44 9.59
CA MET A 552 27.89 -6.74 9.30
C MET A 552 27.32 -7.38 8.02
N GLN A 553 26.00 -7.34 7.84
CA GLN A 553 25.35 -7.92 6.67
C GLN A 553 25.74 -7.18 5.37
N ILE A 554 25.86 -5.85 5.42
CA ILE A 554 26.32 -5.03 4.29
C ILE A 554 27.76 -5.40 3.89
N LEU A 555 28.67 -5.56 4.85
CA LEU A 555 30.04 -6.01 4.56
C LEU A 555 30.10 -7.38 3.90
N ALA A 556 29.23 -8.31 4.31
CA ALA A 556 29.13 -9.65 3.74
C ALA A 556 28.37 -9.70 2.40
N GLY A 557 27.88 -8.55 1.92
CA GLY A 557 27.08 -8.45 0.70
C GLY A 557 25.77 -9.24 0.78
N MET A 558 25.13 -9.30 1.95
CA MET A 558 23.78 -9.87 2.15
C MET A 558 22.72 -8.79 2.04
N PHE A 559 22.69 -8.09 0.91
CA PHE A 559 22.00 -6.80 0.77
C PHE A 559 20.48 -6.88 0.98
N GLU A 560 19.81 -7.88 0.42
CA GLU A 560 18.35 -8.04 0.54
C GLU A 560 17.95 -8.28 1.99
N LYS A 561 18.65 -9.21 2.66
CA LYS A 561 18.38 -9.53 4.07
C LYS A 561 18.67 -8.34 4.98
N ALA A 562 19.73 -7.58 4.68
CA ALA A 562 20.11 -6.39 5.44
C ALA A 562 19.01 -5.33 5.40
N VAL A 563 18.51 -5.01 4.20
CA VAL A 563 17.41 -4.06 4.02
C VAL A 563 16.16 -4.53 4.76
N ALA A 564 15.78 -5.80 4.63
CA ALA A 564 14.60 -6.35 5.28
C ALA A 564 14.67 -6.31 6.82
N ASP A 565 15.84 -6.62 7.39
CA ASP A 565 16.04 -6.59 8.84
C ASP A 565 16.08 -5.15 9.37
N LEU A 566 16.70 -4.21 8.64
CA LEU A 566 16.74 -2.79 9.02
C LEU A 566 15.37 -2.13 8.93
N TYR A 567 14.52 -2.53 7.97
CA TYR A 567 13.22 -1.91 7.72
C TYR A 567 12.30 -1.91 8.95
N ALA A 568 12.34 -2.97 9.76
CA ALA A 568 11.54 -3.07 10.98
C ALA A 568 11.92 -2.05 12.07
N HIS A 569 13.17 -1.56 12.05
CA HIS A 569 13.71 -0.64 13.05
C HIS A 569 13.82 0.79 12.53
N ASN A 570 14.32 0.97 11.31
CA ASN A 570 14.47 2.27 10.66
C ASN A 570 14.15 2.14 9.17
N TYR A 571 12.87 2.26 8.84
CA TYR A 571 12.38 2.13 7.47
C TYR A 571 12.89 3.25 6.55
N VAL A 572 13.11 4.47 7.06
CA VAL A 572 13.60 5.60 6.25
C VAL A 572 14.99 5.26 5.71
N SER A 573 15.93 4.90 6.58
CA SER A 573 17.28 4.53 6.15
C SER A 573 17.26 3.26 5.30
N ALA A 574 16.44 2.26 5.64
CA ALA A 574 16.32 1.02 4.85
C ALA A 574 15.91 1.27 3.39
N VAL A 575 14.94 2.16 3.15
CA VAL A 575 14.49 2.54 1.81
C VAL A 575 15.64 3.20 1.01
N HIS A 576 16.38 4.12 1.63
CA HIS A 576 17.49 4.82 0.94
C HIS A 576 18.70 3.92 0.71
N PHE A 577 18.99 2.99 1.62
CA PHE A 577 19.97 1.92 1.35
C PHE A 577 19.54 1.08 0.16
N ALA A 578 18.29 0.64 0.11
CA ALA A 578 17.77 -0.13 -1.01
C ALA A 578 17.85 0.64 -2.34
N ILE A 579 17.51 1.94 -2.35
CA ILE A 579 17.65 2.80 -3.53
C ILE A 579 19.10 2.86 -4.00
N SER A 580 20.05 3.05 -3.08
CA SER A 580 21.48 3.12 -3.42
C SER A 580 22.04 1.79 -3.94
N LEU A 581 21.60 0.66 -3.37
CA LEU A 581 21.97 -0.67 -3.83
C LEU A 581 21.38 -0.97 -5.21
N ASP A 582 20.11 -0.62 -5.42
CA ASP A 582 19.41 -0.82 -6.68
C ASP A 582 19.98 0.06 -7.80
N PHE A 583 20.38 1.30 -7.51
CA PHE A 583 21.04 2.19 -8.46
C PHE A 583 22.31 1.57 -9.07
N TYR A 584 23.08 0.81 -8.28
CA TYR A 584 24.26 0.10 -8.76
C TYR A 584 23.98 -1.33 -9.25
N GLY A 585 22.75 -1.84 -9.09
CA GLY A 585 22.36 -3.19 -9.48
C GLY A 585 22.77 -4.28 -8.48
N LEU A 586 22.88 -3.94 -7.19
CA LEU A 586 23.25 -4.84 -6.09
C LEU A 586 22.04 -5.32 -5.28
N LEU A 587 20.82 -5.20 -5.82
CA LEU A 587 19.59 -5.61 -5.16
C LEU A 587 18.76 -6.50 -6.09
N ARG A 588 18.35 -7.67 -5.59
CA ARG A 588 17.38 -8.52 -6.30
C ARG A 588 15.96 -8.11 -5.96
N VAL A 589 15.15 -7.89 -6.99
CA VAL A 589 13.77 -7.41 -6.86
C VAL A 589 12.75 -8.49 -7.19
N SER A 590 11.67 -8.56 -6.41
CA SER A 590 10.55 -9.46 -6.65
C SER A 590 9.44 -8.79 -7.48
N ASP A 591 8.67 -9.60 -8.21
CA ASP A 591 7.40 -9.16 -8.78
C ASP A 591 6.29 -9.06 -7.70
N VAL A 592 5.43 -8.05 -7.79
CA VAL A 592 4.33 -7.76 -6.85
C VAL A 592 3.25 -8.86 -6.88
N SER A 593 3.22 -9.63 -7.96
CA SER A 593 2.35 -10.81 -8.09
C SER A 593 2.80 -12.00 -7.23
N ASN A 594 4.05 -12.03 -6.76
CA ASN A 594 4.66 -13.22 -6.14
C ASN A 594 4.47 -13.33 -4.62
N SER A 595 4.42 -12.22 -3.88
CA SER A 595 4.32 -12.22 -2.41
C SER A 595 3.76 -10.90 -1.85
N ASP A 596 3.18 -10.96 -0.65
CA ASP A 596 2.79 -9.79 0.18
C ASP A 596 3.88 -9.38 1.19
N ASP A 597 4.98 -10.13 1.24
CA ASP A 597 6.10 -9.90 2.15
C ASP A 597 7.17 -8.99 1.52
N LEU A 598 7.93 -8.26 2.36
CA LEU A 598 9.03 -7.43 1.88
C LEU A 598 10.16 -8.32 1.36
N LEU A 599 10.55 -9.33 2.15
CA LEU A 599 11.56 -10.31 1.79
C LEU A 599 10.88 -11.58 1.28
N SER A 600 11.16 -11.94 0.03
CA SER A 600 10.77 -13.24 -0.53
C SER A 600 11.97 -13.96 -1.12
N TYR A 601 11.76 -15.15 -1.66
CA TYR A 601 12.83 -16.00 -2.20
C TYR A 601 12.50 -16.45 -3.62
N THR A 602 13.51 -16.51 -4.47
CA THR A 602 13.39 -17.10 -5.81
C THR A 602 13.25 -18.62 -5.72
N THR A 603 12.97 -19.26 -6.86
CA THR A 603 12.91 -20.73 -6.94
C THR A 603 14.22 -21.41 -6.52
N ARG A 604 15.35 -20.70 -6.61
CA ARG A 604 16.68 -21.16 -6.18
C ARG A 604 17.04 -20.75 -4.75
N GLN A 605 16.08 -20.30 -3.95
CA GLN A 605 16.28 -19.82 -2.59
C GLN A 605 17.21 -18.59 -2.49
N ALA A 606 17.33 -17.80 -3.55
CA ALA A 606 18.00 -16.50 -3.48
C ALA A 606 17.03 -15.46 -2.88
N PRO A 607 17.45 -14.62 -1.93
CA PRO A 607 16.59 -13.58 -1.36
C PRO A 607 16.30 -12.49 -2.41
N GLN A 608 15.09 -11.92 -2.35
CA GLN A 608 14.63 -10.83 -3.21
C GLN A 608 13.70 -9.89 -2.41
N ILE A 609 13.69 -8.61 -2.79
CA ILE A 609 12.95 -7.55 -2.10
C ILE A 609 11.81 -7.01 -2.95
N ALA A 610 10.65 -6.76 -2.34
CA ALA A 610 9.52 -6.06 -2.96
C ALA A 610 9.77 -4.55 -3.10
N PHE A 611 10.78 -4.17 -3.89
CA PHE A 611 11.29 -2.80 -4.02
C PHE A 611 10.21 -1.79 -4.46
N GLY A 612 9.43 -2.12 -5.49
CA GLY A 612 8.38 -1.23 -5.99
C GLY A 612 7.29 -0.94 -4.94
N SER A 613 6.80 -1.97 -4.24
CA SER A 613 5.85 -1.81 -3.14
C SER A 613 6.46 -1.07 -1.95
N MET A 614 7.75 -1.27 -1.67
CA MET A 614 8.46 -0.60 -0.58
C MET A 614 8.55 0.91 -0.83
N ILE A 615 8.88 1.33 -2.06
CA ILE A 615 8.85 2.74 -2.45
C ILE A 615 7.43 3.29 -2.40
N GLY A 616 6.45 2.56 -2.96
CA GLY A 616 5.04 2.98 -2.94
C GLY A 616 4.53 3.25 -1.52
N LEU A 617 4.83 2.36 -0.57
CA LEU A 617 4.48 2.53 0.85
C LEU A 617 5.24 3.68 1.50
N TYR A 618 6.53 3.88 1.18
CA TYR A 618 7.32 4.99 1.71
C TYR A 618 6.76 6.35 1.28
N THR A 619 6.34 6.49 0.01
CA THR A 619 5.75 7.76 -0.47
C THR A 619 4.44 8.12 0.21
N ARG A 620 3.73 7.16 0.84
CA ARG A 620 2.47 7.43 1.54
C ARG A 620 2.62 8.50 2.63
N ASP A 621 3.79 8.57 3.27
CA ASP A 621 4.05 9.49 4.38
C ASP A 621 3.95 10.97 3.96
N PHE A 622 4.25 11.29 2.70
CA PHE A 622 4.35 12.67 2.22
C PHE A 622 3.69 12.94 0.87
N ARG A 623 3.18 11.94 0.12
CA ARG A 623 2.66 12.15 -1.25
C ARG A 623 1.48 13.12 -1.33
N THR A 624 0.67 13.23 -0.27
CA THR A 624 -0.44 14.19 -0.21
C THR A 624 0.03 15.63 0.04
N ALA A 625 1.18 15.80 0.71
CA ALA A 625 1.78 17.10 0.99
C ALA A 625 2.76 17.56 -0.10
N ASN A 626 3.53 16.62 -0.67
CA ASN A 626 4.55 16.86 -1.70
C ASN A 626 4.48 15.76 -2.78
N ALA A 627 3.56 15.96 -3.73
CA ALA A 627 3.35 15.02 -4.83
C ALA A 627 4.55 14.95 -5.79
N THR A 628 5.30 16.05 -5.94
CA THR A 628 6.50 16.09 -6.80
C THR A 628 7.62 15.20 -6.29
N ALA A 629 7.88 15.22 -4.98
CA ALA A 629 8.87 14.32 -4.39
C ALA A 629 8.42 12.86 -4.56
N ALA A 630 7.12 12.56 -4.38
CA ALA A 630 6.61 11.20 -4.59
C ALA A 630 6.86 10.70 -6.02
N VAL A 631 6.71 11.54 -7.05
CA VAL A 631 7.08 11.17 -8.43
C VAL A 631 8.57 10.85 -8.54
N ASP A 632 9.45 11.68 -7.96
CA ASP A 632 10.89 11.43 -8.01
C ASP A 632 11.25 10.05 -7.41
N TYR A 633 10.63 9.65 -6.30
CA TYR A 633 10.80 8.31 -5.73
C TYR A 633 10.21 7.21 -6.61
N LEU A 634 8.98 7.37 -7.11
CA LEU A 634 8.32 6.35 -7.93
C LEU A 634 9.04 6.10 -9.26
N THR A 635 9.68 7.12 -9.84
CA THR A 635 10.49 6.93 -11.06
C THR A 635 11.68 5.98 -10.85
N LEU A 636 12.15 5.81 -9.60
CA LEU A 636 13.22 4.87 -9.27
C LEU A 636 12.79 3.40 -9.45
N ILE A 637 11.49 3.09 -9.44
CA ILE A 637 10.99 1.73 -9.71
C ILE A 637 11.46 1.27 -11.11
N CYS A 638 11.53 2.20 -12.07
CA CYS A 638 12.02 1.92 -13.43
C CYS A 638 13.53 1.66 -13.54
N LEU A 639 14.31 1.80 -12.46
CA LEU A 639 15.70 1.33 -12.44
C LEU A 639 15.76 -0.16 -12.84
N ASN A 640 14.82 -0.97 -12.33
CA ASN A 640 14.70 -2.40 -12.64
C ASN A 640 13.99 -2.69 -13.97
N GLY A 641 13.77 -1.66 -14.81
CA GLY A 641 13.22 -1.83 -16.15
C GLY A 641 14.22 -2.38 -17.17
N ASP A 642 15.49 -2.51 -16.79
CA ASP A 642 16.59 -3.12 -17.57
C ASP A 642 16.58 -4.66 -17.52
N LEU A 643 15.90 -5.23 -16.53
CA LEU A 643 15.83 -6.66 -16.31
C LEU A 643 15.27 -7.40 -17.54
N THR A 644 15.88 -8.52 -17.88
CA THR A 644 15.47 -9.32 -19.04
C THR A 644 14.19 -10.11 -18.75
N GLY A 645 13.40 -10.36 -19.81
CA GLY A 645 12.17 -11.14 -19.73
C GLY A 645 10.95 -10.35 -19.24
N ASP A 646 9.97 -11.07 -18.69
CA ASP A 646 8.70 -10.50 -18.26
C ASP A 646 8.83 -9.65 -16.99
N LEU A 647 9.87 -9.88 -16.18
CA LEU A 647 10.11 -9.15 -14.94
C LEU A 647 10.39 -7.66 -15.18
N GLY A 648 11.23 -7.31 -16.16
CA GLY A 648 11.52 -5.90 -16.48
C GLY A 648 10.29 -5.15 -17.00
N LYS A 649 9.42 -5.82 -17.75
CA LYS A 649 8.14 -5.26 -18.20
C LYS A 649 7.19 -5.05 -17.02
N ALA A 650 7.07 -6.04 -16.14
CA ALA A 650 6.26 -5.95 -14.93
C ALA A 650 6.69 -4.78 -14.04
N GLN A 651 8.00 -4.54 -13.87
CA GLN A 651 8.50 -3.39 -13.09
C GLN A 651 8.16 -2.04 -13.73
N ARG A 652 8.19 -1.92 -15.06
CA ARG A 652 7.76 -0.70 -15.76
C ARG A 652 6.25 -0.47 -15.62
N GLU A 653 5.45 -1.52 -15.82
CA GLU A 653 4.00 -1.47 -15.62
C GLU A 653 3.65 -1.08 -14.17
N LEU A 654 4.39 -1.61 -13.20
CA LEU A 654 4.27 -1.27 -11.79
C LEU A 654 4.53 0.21 -11.53
N CYS A 655 5.58 0.78 -12.12
CA CYS A 655 5.88 2.20 -12.04
C CYS A 655 4.74 3.05 -12.63
N TYR A 656 4.23 2.70 -13.81
CA TYR A 656 3.13 3.43 -14.45
C TYR A 656 1.84 3.36 -13.64
N GLN A 657 1.53 2.18 -13.09
CA GLN A 657 0.39 2.01 -12.20
C GLN A 657 0.56 2.86 -10.93
N ALA A 658 1.74 2.85 -10.29
CA ALA A 658 1.99 3.65 -9.10
C ALA A 658 1.88 5.16 -9.37
N LEU A 659 2.41 5.65 -10.49
CA LEU A 659 2.26 7.05 -10.91
C LEU A 659 0.79 7.41 -11.18
N THR A 660 0.03 6.49 -11.78
CA THR A 660 -1.41 6.67 -12.03
C THR A 660 -2.21 6.70 -10.73
N GLU A 661 -1.90 5.82 -9.77
CA GLU A 661 -2.54 5.82 -8.46
C GLU A 661 -2.23 7.12 -7.69
N VAL A 662 -0.97 7.61 -7.71
CA VAL A 662 -0.59 8.87 -7.06
C VAL A 662 -1.25 10.09 -7.71
N THR A 663 -1.36 10.15 -9.04
CA THR A 663 -2.06 11.28 -9.69
C THR A 663 -3.53 11.33 -9.28
N LEU A 664 -4.19 10.16 -9.24
CA LEU A 664 -5.58 10.03 -8.87
C LEU A 664 -5.84 10.31 -7.38
N GLU A 665 -4.93 9.95 -6.50
CA GLU A 665 -5.07 10.15 -5.05
C GLU A 665 -4.76 11.59 -4.62
N THR A 666 -3.68 12.17 -5.14
CA THR A 666 -3.29 13.54 -4.78
C THR A 666 -4.21 14.59 -5.39
N ARG A 667 -4.81 14.26 -6.55
CA ARG A 667 -5.64 15.15 -7.39
C ARG A 667 -4.88 16.41 -7.87
N GLU A 668 -3.54 16.37 -7.85
CA GLU A 668 -2.66 17.46 -8.31
C GLU A 668 -2.35 17.33 -9.82
N PHE A 669 -3.40 17.19 -10.64
CA PHE A 669 -3.25 16.89 -12.08
C PHE A 669 -2.41 17.94 -12.84
N ALA A 670 -2.63 19.22 -12.53
CA ALA A 670 -1.90 20.33 -13.16
C ALA A 670 -0.39 20.31 -12.87
N GLN A 671 -0.01 19.88 -11.66
CA GLN A 671 1.40 19.79 -11.25
C GLN A 671 2.06 18.52 -11.77
N LEU A 672 1.35 17.39 -11.75
CA LEU A 672 1.90 16.07 -12.06
C LEU A 672 1.87 15.75 -13.56
N ILE A 673 0.72 15.93 -14.20
CA ILE A 673 0.50 15.59 -15.62
C ILE A 673 0.82 16.80 -16.50
N GLY A 674 0.39 17.99 -16.06
CA GLY A 674 0.56 19.24 -16.79
C GLY A 674 -0.76 19.95 -17.01
N ASP A 675 -0.70 21.06 -17.74
CA ASP A 675 -1.85 21.91 -18.02
C ASP A 675 -1.86 22.32 -19.50
N VAL A 676 -2.99 22.81 -20.01
CA VAL A 676 -3.11 23.31 -21.39
C VAL A 676 -3.46 24.79 -21.33
N ARG A 677 -2.66 25.61 -22.03
CA ARG A 677 -2.91 27.05 -22.16
C ARG A 677 -4.07 27.31 -23.12
N ASP A 678 -4.66 28.50 -23.05
CA ASP A 678 -5.69 28.98 -24.00
C ASP A 678 -5.32 28.85 -25.48
N ASN A 679 -4.02 28.90 -25.81
CA ASN A 679 -3.51 28.75 -27.17
C ASN A 679 -3.34 27.28 -27.61
N GLY A 680 -3.75 26.31 -26.79
CA GLY A 680 -3.61 24.88 -27.03
C GLY A 680 -2.20 24.33 -26.76
N GLN A 681 -1.24 25.15 -26.32
CA GLN A 681 0.10 24.65 -25.95
C GLN A 681 0.08 24.01 -24.58
N ARG A 682 0.71 22.84 -24.48
CA ARG A 682 0.83 22.08 -23.24
C ARG A 682 1.98 22.60 -22.37
N ILE A 683 1.73 22.67 -21.07
CA ILE A 683 2.73 22.89 -20.02
C ILE A 683 3.03 21.52 -19.39
N ASP A 684 4.28 21.10 -19.45
CA ASP A 684 4.70 19.81 -18.93
C ASP A 684 4.65 19.77 -17.39
N GLY A 685 3.96 18.76 -16.86
CA GLY A 685 3.97 18.42 -15.44
C GLY A 685 5.24 17.68 -15.00
N ALA A 686 5.36 17.42 -13.71
CA ALA A 686 6.52 16.76 -13.13
C ALA A 686 6.79 15.37 -13.73
N ILE A 687 5.74 14.59 -14.05
CA ILE A 687 5.90 13.26 -14.66
C ILE A 687 6.43 13.39 -16.09
N ALA A 688 5.92 14.36 -16.86
CA ALA A 688 6.37 14.63 -18.23
C ALA A 688 7.83 15.09 -18.29
N GLN A 689 8.33 15.77 -17.25
CA GLN A 689 9.74 16.15 -17.15
C GLN A 689 10.67 14.95 -16.92
N ARG A 690 10.15 13.82 -16.42
CA ARG A 690 10.91 12.60 -16.10
C ARG A 690 10.70 11.44 -17.09
N LEU A 691 10.13 11.68 -18.27
CA LEU A 691 9.77 10.63 -19.26
C LEU A 691 10.92 9.67 -19.59
N LYS A 692 12.13 10.20 -19.80
CA LYS A 692 13.31 9.39 -20.09
C LYS A 692 13.63 8.37 -18.98
N LEU A 693 13.41 8.74 -17.72
CA LEU A 693 13.70 7.86 -16.57
C LEU A 693 12.72 6.71 -16.44
N ILE A 694 11.48 6.90 -16.88
CA ILE A 694 10.44 5.88 -16.81
C ILE A 694 10.40 4.98 -18.06
N GLY A 695 11.31 5.20 -19.02
CA GLY A 695 11.39 4.38 -20.23
C GLY A 695 10.32 4.69 -21.28
N LEU A 696 9.75 5.90 -21.24
CA LEU A 696 8.84 6.41 -22.26
C LEU A 696 9.59 7.42 -23.14
N GLU A 697 9.67 7.14 -24.45
CA GLU A 697 10.39 8.00 -25.39
C GLU A 697 9.53 9.18 -25.84
N ASN A 698 8.21 8.97 -25.92
CA ASN A 698 7.29 9.88 -26.59
C ASN A 698 6.18 10.37 -25.66
N GLN A 699 5.83 11.65 -25.80
CA GLN A 699 4.68 12.26 -25.12
C GLN A 699 3.36 11.51 -25.43
N ARG A 700 3.23 10.93 -26.62
CA ARG A 700 2.06 10.14 -27.01
C ARG A 700 1.89 8.87 -26.18
N GLU A 701 2.99 8.19 -25.86
CA GLU A 701 2.94 6.99 -25.02
C GLU A 701 2.59 7.35 -23.59
N PHE A 702 3.12 8.47 -23.08
CA PHE A 702 2.74 9.02 -21.78
C PHE A 702 1.24 9.30 -21.67
N LEU A 703 0.65 9.96 -22.68
CA LEU A 703 -0.79 10.21 -22.72
C LEU A 703 -1.59 8.91 -22.71
N LYS A 704 -1.17 7.92 -23.50
CA LYS A 704 -1.86 6.63 -23.63
C LYS A 704 -1.76 5.76 -22.37
N HIS A 705 -0.58 5.67 -21.76
CA HIS A 705 -0.32 4.71 -20.68
C HIS A 705 -0.61 5.26 -19.29
N ILE A 706 -0.49 6.58 -19.07
CA ILE A 706 -0.70 7.19 -17.76
C ILE A 706 -1.98 8.02 -17.77
N THR A 707 -2.09 9.02 -18.65
CA THR A 707 -3.20 10.00 -18.58
C THR A 707 -4.54 9.35 -18.97
N GLN A 708 -4.57 8.51 -20.01
CA GLN A 708 -5.79 7.83 -20.46
C GLN A 708 -6.24 6.75 -19.47
N VAL A 709 -5.29 6.04 -18.85
CA VAL A 709 -5.60 5.05 -17.81
C VAL A 709 -6.15 5.76 -16.58
N ALA A 710 -5.53 6.87 -16.14
CA ALA A 710 -6.05 7.71 -15.07
C ALA A 710 -7.48 8.19 -15.37
N ALA A 711 -7.74 8.68 -16.59
CA ALA A 711 -9.06 9.18 -16.99
C ALA A 711 -10.14 8.08 -16.88
N ARG A 712 -9.85 6.88 -17.39
CA ARG A 712 -10.78 5.73 -17.31
C ARG A 712 -11.03 5.31 -15.86
N THR A 713 -9.99 5.25 -15.04
CA THR A 713 -10.13 4.89 -13.63
C THR A 713 -10.92 5.95 -12.85
N ALA A 714 -10.76 7.25 -13.18
CA ALA A 714 -11.58 8.32 -12.60
C ALA A 714 -13.05 8.21 -13.03
N GLU A 715 -13.32 7.87 -14.29
CA GLU A 715 -14.66 7.61 -14.83
C GLU A 715 -15.33 6.42 -14.12
N GLU A 716 -14.61 5.29 -13.95
CA GLU A 716 -15.09 4.11 -13.21
C GLU A 716 -15.37 4.39 -11.73
N GLN A 717 -14.66 5.36 -11.14
CA GLN A 717 -14.87 5.81 -9.76
C GLN A 717 -15.97 6.87 -9.63
N GLY A 718 -16.61 7.28 -10.73
CA GLY A 718 -17.66 8.31 -10.73
C GLY A 718 -17.14 9.74 -10.55
N ARG A 719 -15.82 9.98 -10.62
CA ARG A 719 -15.20 11.30 -10.48
C ARG A 719 -15.22 12.05 -11.81
N THR A 720 -16.37 12.61 -12.15
CA THR A 720 -16.64 13.22 -13.47
C THR A 720 -15.75 14.43 -13.78
N ALA A 721 -15.53 15.33 -12.81
CA ALA A 721 -14.68 16.51 -13.01
C ALA A 721 -13.22 16.14 -13.28
N ASP A 722 -12.67 15.20 -12.49
CA ASP A 722 -11.32 14.67 -12.66
C ASP A 722 -11.18 13.96 -14.03
N ALA A 723 -12.16 13.12 -14.41
CA ALA A 723 -12.17 12.41 -15.69
C ALA A 723 -12.24 13.37 -16.88
N ALA A 724 -13.08 14.42 -16.82
CA ALA A 724 -13.20 15.43 -17.87
C ALA A 724 -11.89 16.19 -18.08
N LEU A 725 -11.21 16.59 -17.00
CA LEU A 725 -9.89 17.23 -17.09
C LEU A 725 -8.85 16.27 -17.70
N LEU A 726 -8.80 15.02 -17.25
CA LEU A 726 -7.83 14.05 -17.74
C LEU A 726 -8.04 13.68 -19.23
N TYR A 727 -9.30 13.57 -19.68
CA TYR A 727 -9.61 13.38 -21.09
C TYR A 727 -9.27 14.62 -21.94
N HIS A 728 -9.46 15.83 -21.39
CA HIS A 728 -9.00 17.06 -22.04
C HIS A 728 -7.47 17.06 -22.21
N LEU A 729 -6.72 16.69 -21.17
CA LEU A 729 -5.25 16.57 -21.22
C LEU A 729 -4.76 15.46 -22.17
N CYS A 730 -5.59 14.45 -22.43
CA CYS A 730 -5.36 13.39 -23.42
C CYS A 730 -5.66 13.79 -24.87
N GLU A 731 -6.17 15.00 -25.11
CA GLU A 731 -6.68 15.45 -26.41
C GLU A 731 -7.88 14.63 -26.94
N ASP A 732 -8.59 13.90 -26.06
CA ASP A 732 -9.80 13.16 -26.39
C ASP A 732 -11.04 13.99 -26.05
N TYR A 733 -11.28 15.04 -26.83
CA TYR A 733 -12.35 16.01 -26.61
C TYR A 733 -13.76 15.40 -26.74
N ASN A 734 -13.91 14.35 -27.56
CA ASN A 734 -15.17 13.63 -27.67
C ASN A 734 -15.53 12.92 -26.36
N LYS A 735 -14.57 12.24 -25.73
CA LYS A 735 -14.78 11.62 -24.42
C LYS A 735 -15.12 12.64 -23.33
N VAL A 736 -14.53 13.84 -23.36
CA VAL A 736 -14.90 14.92 -22.44
C VAL A 736 -16.40 15.21 -22.49
N PHE A 737 -16.98 15.39 -23.68
CA PHE A 737 -18.42 15.61 -23.80
C PHE A 737 -19.25 14.40 -23.42
N HIS A 738 -18.80 13.17 -23.68
CA HIS A 738 -19.54 11.98 -23.23
C HIS A 738 -19.69 11.94 -21.71
N VAL A 739 -18.60 12.19 -20.96
CA VAL A 739 -18.60 12.22 -19.49
C VAL A 739 -19.52 13.35 -18.98
N ILE A 740 -19.43 14.54 -19.57
CA ILE A 740 -20.26 15.69 -19.19
C ILE A 740 -21.74 15.44 -19.51
N ASN A 741 -22.05 14.90 -20.69
CA ASN A 741 -23.43 14.60 -21.09
C ASN A 741 -24.06 13.55 -20.19
N GLU A 742 -23.29 12.58 -19.71
CA GLU A 742 -23.74 11.61 -18.72
C GLU A 742 -23.99 12.25 -17.35
N ALA A 743 -23.05 13.06 -16.86
CA ALA A 743 -23.22 13.80 -15.61
C ALA A 743 -24.44 14.74 -15.64
N LEU A 744 -24.63 15.46 -16.74
CA LEU A 744 -25.74 16.38 -16.91
C LEU A 744 -27.08 15.65 -17.10
N SER A 745 -27.08 14.50 -17.79
CA SER A 745 -28.24 13.61 -17.86
C SER A 745 -28.67 13.13 -16.47
N LEU A 746 -27.72 12.70 -15.63
CA LEU A 746 -28.00 12.27 -14.25
C LEU A 746 -28.52 13.43 -13.40
N ALA A 747 -27.90 14.62 -13.51
CA ALA A 747 -28.36 15.81 -12.81
C ALA A 747 -29.81 16.17 -13.18
N LEU A 748 -30.17 16.07 -14.46
CA LEU A 748 -31.53 16.36 -14.95
C LEU A 748 -32.57 15.32 -14.52
N THR A 749 -32.17 14.09 -14.22
CA THR A 749 -33.09 13.03 -13.76
C THR A 749 -33.44 13.10 -12.26
N THR A 750 -32.87 14.04 -11.51
CA THR A 750 -33.24 14.26 -10.10
C THR A 750 -34.66 14.84 -9.99
N GLU A 751 -35.36 14.55 -8.88
CA GLU A 751 -36.73 15.03 -8.69
C GLU A 751 -36.77 16.57 -8.53
N LEU A 752 -37.90 17.17 -8.88
CA LEU A 752 -38.12 18.62 -8.77
C LEU A 752 -38.04 19.08 -7.31
N GLY A 753 -37.16 20.04 -7.03
CA GLY A 753 -36.91 20.56 -5.68
C GLY A 753 -35.77 19.86 -4.92
N GLU A 754 -35.24 18.74 -5.43
CA GLU A 754 -34.00 18.15 -4.92
C GLU A 754 -32.79 18.79 -5.62
N GLN A 755 -31.74 19.10 -4.85
CA GLN A 755 -30.50 19.59 -5.43
C GLN A 755 -29.72 18.44 -6.06
N PRO A 756 -29.19 18.60 -7.29
CA PRO A 756 -28.34 17.60 -7.89
C PRO A 756 -27.08 17.35 -7.05
N GLU A 757 -26.55 16.13 -7.14
CA GLU A 757 -25.30 15.75 -6.48
C GLU A 757 -24.16 16.67 -6.95
N ARG A 758 -23.47 17.31 -6.00
CA ARG A 758 -22.37 18.23 -6.30
C ARG A 758 -21.13 17.44 -6.67
N LEU A 759 -20.46 17.89 -7.72
CA LEU A 759 -19.17 17.35 -8.13
C LEU A 759 -18.10 17.80 -7.15
N GLU A 760 -17.12 16.94 -6.88
CA GLU A 760 -15.93 17.37 -6.14
C GLU A 760 -15.10 18.34 -7.00
N PRO A 761 -14.82 19.57 -6.54
CA PRO A 761 -14.04 20.54 -7.31
C PRO A 761 -12.62 20.06 -7.55
N LEU A 762 -12.05 20.51 -8.67
CA LEU A 762 -10.63 20.33 -8.98
C LEU A 762 -9.76 21.12 -7.99
N LYS A 763 -8.61 20.55 -7.60
CA LYS A 763 -7.62 21.29 -6.83
C LYS A 763 -6.93 22.33 -7.71
N PRO A 764 -6.90 23.62 -7.32
CA PRO A 764 -6.18 24.64 -8.07
C PRO A 764 -4.68 24.37 -7.99
N ARG A 765 -3.97 24.64 -9.09
CA ARG A 765 -2.50 24.54 -9.14
C ARG A 765 -1.89 25.38 -8.01
N ASN A 766 -1.14 24.73 -7.12
CA ASN A 766 -0.50 25.42 -6.00
C ASN A 766 0.63 26.33 -6.52
N THR A 767 0.38 27.64 -6.59
CA THR A 767 1.30 28.66 -7.14
C THR A 767 2.34 29.14 -6.14
N ALA A 768 2.25 28.73 -4.87
CA ALA A 768 3.10 29.23 -3.79
C ALA A 768 4.53 28.65 -3.77
N SER A 769 4.78 27.50 -4.42
CA SER A 769 6.05 26.77 -4.33
C SER A 769 6.95 26.85 -5.59
N GLN A 770 6.52 27.56 -6.64
CA GLN A 770 7.37 27.88 -7.79
C GLN A 770 7.48 29.40 -7.96
N ASN A 771 8.59 29.97 -7.46
CA ASN A 771 9.00 31.34 -7.75
C ASN A 771 9.05 31.60 -9.28
N ASN A 772 8.58 32.78 -9.69
CA ASN A 772 8.69 33.41 -11.02
C ASN A 772 7.73 32.96 -12.14
N GLN A 773 6.41 33.06 -11.92
CA GLN A 773 5.51 33.41 -13.03
C GLN A 773 4.60 34.58 -12.64
N SER A 774 4.56 35.59 -13.52
CA SER A 774 3.80 36.82 -13.38
C SER A 774 2.31 36.56 -13.19
N SER A 775 1.69 37.34 -12.30
CA SER A 775 0.25 37.32 -11.96
C SER A 775 -0.70 37.52 -13.14
N SER A 776 -0.23 37.98 -14.30
CA SER A 776 -1.03 38.16 -15.52
C SER A 776 -1.24 36.89 -16.35
N GLN A 777 -0.55 35.77 -16.06
CA GLN A 777 -0.75 34.48 -16.75
C GLN A 777 -1.73 33.54 -16.02
N GLN A 778 -2.39 34.03 -14.97
CA GLN A 778 -3.15 33.24 -13.99
C GLN A 778 -4.63 32.99 -14.37
N GLN A 779 -5.14 33.51 -15.48
CA GLN A 779 -6.58 33.47 -15.81
C GLN A 779 -6.95 32.53 -16.98
N ALA A 780 -5.99 31.74 -17.47
CA ALA A 780 -6.02 31.11 -18.79
C ALA A 780 -5.90 29.56 -18.77
N SER A 781 -6.31 28.90 -17.68
CA SER A 781 -6.31 27.44 -17.64
C SER A 781 -7.52 26.82 -16.94
N LEU A 782 -8.01 25.72 -17.54
CA LEU A 782 -9.14 24.89 -17.09
C LEU A 782 -8.99 24.43 -15.62
N SER A 783 -7.74 24.28 -15.17
CA SER A 783 -7.37 23.83 -13.83
C SER A 783 -7.80 24.79 -12.69
N LEU A 784 -8.33 25.97 -13.01
CA LEU A 784 -8.74 27.00 -12.03
C LEU A 784 -10.25 27.20 -11.93
N THR A 785 -11.06 26.50 -12.73
CA THR A 785 -12.52 26.55 -12.56
C THR A 785 -12.93 25.50 -11.52
N SER A 786 -12.88 25.87 -10.24
CA SER A 786 -13.50 25.09 -9.16
C SER A 786 -15.02 25.10 -9.34
N ILE A 787 -15.51 24.20 -10.20
CA ILE A 787 -16.92 24.10 -10.54
C ILE A 787 -17.48 22.83 -9.91
N ASP A 788 -18.41 23.01 -8.98
CA ASP A 788 -19.08 21.94 -8.25
C ASP A 788 -20.40 21.53 -8.94
N ASP A 789 -20.91 22.35 -9.86
CA ASP A 789 -22.19 22.12 -10.55
C ASP A 789 -21.94 21.53 -11.95
N PRO A 790 -22.49 20.34 -12.28
CA PRO A 790 -22.35 19.73 -13.60
C PRO A 790 -22.85 20.64 -14.75
N VAL A 791 -23.84 21.50 -14.49
CA VAL A 791 -24.37 22.44 -15.50
C VAL A 791 -23.37 23.55 -15.79
N GLN A 792 -22.76 24.13 -14.75
CA GLN A 792 -21.72 25.15 -14.91
C GLN A 792 -20.46 24.57 -15.58
N LEU A 793 -20.11 23.31 -15.28
CA LEU A 793 -18.97 22.63 -15.88
C LEU A 793 -19.19 22.46 -17.38
N ALA A 794 -20.39 22.01 -17.77
CA ALA A 794 -20.78 21.86 -19.17
C ALA A 794 -20.77 23.20 -19.92
N LEU A 795 -21.29 24.27 -19.32
CA LEU A 795 -21.27 25.62 -19.89
C LEU A 795 -19.83 26.13 -20.07
N GLY A 796 -18.97 25.97 -19.06
CA GLY A 796 -17.58 26.42 -19.11
C GLY A 796 -16.78 25.70 -20.20
N ILE A 797 -16.94 24.38 -20.32
CA ILE A 797 -16.25 23.58 -21.34
C ILE A 797 -16.80 23.88 -22.74
N GLN A 798 -18.12 24.05 -22.88
CA GLN A 798 -18.73 24.42 -24.16
C GLN A 798 -18.26 25.80 -24.63
N ASP A 799 -18.20 26.79 -23.74
CA ASP A 799 -17.72 28.13 -24.06
C ASP A 799 -16.23 28.12 -24.45
N LEU A 800 -15.39 27.39 -23.71
CA LEU A 800 -13.98 27.23 -24.03
C LEU A 800 -13.75 26.61 -25.42
N TYR A 801 -14.47 25.52 -25.73
CA TYR A 801 -14.32 24.84 -27.01
C TYR A 801 -14.95 25.61 -28.18
N ASN A 802 -16.02 26.37 -27.93
CA ASN A 802 -16.63 27.22 -28.96
C ASN A 802 -15.73 28.42 -29.32
N LYS A 803 -15.04 29.01 -28.33
CA LYS A 803 -14.10 30.11 -28.55
C LYS A 803 -12.90 29.72 -29.41
N ASN A 804 -12.47 28.47 -29.31
CA ASN A 804 -11.27 27.96 -29.96
C ASN A 804 -11.61 27.01 -31.13
N PRO A 805 -11.49 27.45 -32.40
CA PRO A 805 -11.89 26.66 -33.57
C PRO A 805 -11.09 25.36 -33.75
N MET A 806 -9.92 25.24 -33.12
CA MET A 806 -9.10 24.02 -33.13
C MET A 806 -9.86 22.83 -32.52
N TYR A 807 -10.49 23.01 -31.35
CA TYR A 807 -11.22 21.93 -30.69
C TYR A 807 -12.43 21.49 -31.52
N ASN A 808 -13.10 22.45 -32.17
CA ASN A 808 -14.31 22.19 -32.94
C ASN A 808 -14.11 21.22 -34.11
N ALA A 809 -12.88 21.10 -34.65
CA ALA A 809 -12.56 20.18 -35.73
C ALA A 809 -12.49 18.71 -35.28
N TYR A 810 -12.22 18.46 -34.00
CA TYR A 810 -12.03 17.10 -33.45
C TYR A 810 -13.27 16.56 -32.73
N ILE A 811 -14.31 17.38 -32.57
CA ILE A 811 -15.52 17.02 -31.83
C ILE A 811 -16.64 16.67 -32.81
N ASP A 812 -17.30 15.55 -32.57
CA ASP A 812 -18.45 15.11 -33.37
C ASP A 812 -19.66 16.03 -33.15
N GLU A 813 -20.29 16.46 -34.26
CA GLU A 813 -21.44 17.36 -34.23
C GLU A 813 -22.62 16.78 -33.43
N ASN A 814 -22.82 15.46 -33.51
CA ASN A 814 -23.86 14.75 -32.76
C ASN A 814 -23.67 14.87 -31.24
N VAL A 815 -22.43 14.72 -30.76
CA VAL A 815 -22.10 14.74 -29.32
C VAL A 815 -22.24 16.16 -28.77
N ARG A 816 -21.81 17.17 -29.54
CA ARG A 816 -22.00 18.59 -29.20
C ARG A 816 -23.47 18.99 -29.22
N GLY A 817 -24.23 18.53 -30.22
CA GLY A 817 -25.66 18.75 -30.32
C GLY A 817 -26.41 18.18 -29.11
N THR A 818 -26.01 16.98 -28.68
CA THR A 818 -26.53 16.33 -27.45
C THR A 818 -26.31 17.21 -26.22
N CYS A 819 -25.09 17.74 -26.04
CA CYS A 819 -24.76 18.63 -24.93
C CYS A 819 -25.61 19.91 -24.94
N THR A 820 -25.76 20.51 -26.12
CA THR A 820 -26.58 21.72 -26.30
C THR A 820 -28.04 21.47 -25.94
N VAL A 821 -28.62 20.35 -26.40
CA VAL A 821 -29.98 19.96 -26.04
C VAL A 821 -30.12 19.79 -24.52
N LEU A 822 -29.20 19.05 -23.89
CA LEU A 822 -29.25 18.84 -22.45
C LEU A 822 -29.10 20.14 -21.64
N LEU A 823 -28.26 21.08 -22.09
CA LEU A 823 -28.14 22.42 -21.50
C LEU A 823 -29.43 23.24 -21.63
N THR A 824 -30.10 23.19 -22.79
CA THR A 824 -31.42 23.85 -22.94
C THR A 824 -32.48 23.25 -22.02
N LEU A 825 -32.40 21.94 -21.75
CA LEU A 825 -33.28 21.27 -20.78
C LEU A 825 -32.94 21.66 -19.34
N ALA A 826 -31.67 21.91 -19.02
CA ALA A 826 -31.25 22.43 -17.72
C ALA A 826 -31.77 23.86 -17.48
N GLU A 827 -31.68 24.73 -18.48
CA GLU A 827 -32.29 26.07 -18.42
C GLU A 827 -33.82 25.99 -18.24
N ALA A 828 -34.47 25.07 -18.96
CA ALA A 828 -35.91 24.86 -18.83
C ALA A 828 -36.31 24.41 -17.42
N ARG A 829 -35.57 23.47 -16.84
CA ARG A 829 -35.79 23.01 -15.46
C ARG A 829 -35.63 24.15 -14.46
N LYS A 830 -34.55 24.93 -14.57
CA LYS A 830 -34.32 26.10 -13.70
C LYS A 830 -35.46 27.11 -13.79
N SER A 831 -35.93 27.40 -15.00
CA SER A 831 -37.05 28.31 -15.24
C SER A 831 -38.36 27.79 -14.64
N LEU A 832 -38.54 26.47 -14.62
CA LEU A 832 -39.69 25.81 -14.00
C LEU A 832 -39.62 25.89 -12.47
N GLU A 833 -38.45 25.70 -11.87
CA GLU A 833 -38.23 25.86 -10.42
C GLU A 833 -38.40 27.34 -9.98
N ASP A 834 -37.99 28.29 -10.82
CA ASP A 834 -38.19 29.74 -10.61
C ASP A 834 -39.65 30.20 -10.82
N GLY A 835 -40.56 29.29 -11.21
CA GLY A 835 -41.98 29.58 -11.45
C GLY A 835 -42.29 30.32 -12.75
N GLN A 836 -41.35 30.37 -13.69
CA GLN A 836 -41.49 30.99 -15.01
C GLN A 836 -41.98 29.97 -16.05
N TRP A 837 -43.24 29.53 -15.93
CA TRP A 837 -43.82 28.47 -16.77
C TRP A 837 -43.80 28.75 -18.28
N PRO A 838 -44.10 29.98 -18.78
CA PRO A 838 -44.06 30.27 -20.22
C PRO A 838 -42.66 30.11 -20.81
N LEU A 839 -41.64 30.57 -20.09
CA LEU A 839 -40.24 30.49 -20.51
C LEU A 839 -39.75 29.05 -20.49
N ALA A 840 -40.16 28.26 -19.49
CA ALA A 840 -39.89 26.82 -19.46
C ALA A 840 -40.49 26.10 -20.68
N LEU A 841 -41.75 26.35 -21.04
CA LEU A 841 -42.39 25.74 -22.21
C LEU A 841 -41.72 26.15 -23.54
N GLU A 842 -41.29 27.41 -23.67
CA GLU A 842 -40.55 27.89 -24.84
C GLU A 842 -39.21 27.15 -24.99
N LYS A 843 -38.46 27.01 -23.90
CA LYS A 843 -37.17 26.32 -23.88
C LYS A 843 -37.30 24.82 -24.17
N ILE A 844 -38.30 24.16 -23.60
CA ILE A 844 -38.57 22.75 -23.91
C ILE A 844 -38.99 22.61 -25.39
N LYS A 845 -39.75 23.57 -25.96
CA LYS A 845 -40.12 23.55 -27.38
C LYS A 845 -38.89 23.74 -28.28
N ALA A 846 -37.97 24.62 -27.89
CA ALA A 846 -36.70 24.84 -28.59
C ALA A 846 -35.80 23.60 -28.59
N SER A 847 -35.87 22.76 -27.54
CA SER A 847 -35.08 21.52 -27.45
C SER A 847 -35.46 20.47 -28.50
N ASN A 848 -36.66 20.55 -29.09
CA ASN A 848 -37.22 19.63 -30.10
C ASN A 848 -37.23 18.14 -29.72
N VAL A 849 -37.10 17.83 -28.41
CA VAL A 849 -37.08 16.46 -27.87
C VAL A 849 -38.49 15.86 -27.79
N ILE A 850 -39.50 16.67 -27.50
CA ILE A 850 -40.90 16.26 -27.35
C ILE A 850 -41.84 17.01 -28.31
N PRO A 851 -42.93 16.40 -28.78
CA PRO A 851 -43.87 17.04 -29.70
C PRO A 851 -44.77 18.05 -28.97
N MET A 852 -44.47 19.35 -29.09
CA MET A 852 -45.25 20.44 -28.47
C MET A 852 -45.80 21.48 -29.46
N GLY A 853 -45.76 21.20 -30.76
CA GLY A 853 -46.21 22.12 -31.81
C GLY A 853 -47.06 21.49 -32.91
N GLU A 854 -47.47 20.23 -32.75
CA GLU A 854 -48.09 19.43 -33.81
C GLU A 854 -49.62 19.59 -33.91
N ASN A 855 -50.22 20.37 -33.01
CA ASN A 855 -51.65 20.69 -32.97
C ASN A 855 -52.56 19.44 -33.11
N GLY A 856 -52.20 18.33 -32.47
CA GLY A 856 -52.95 17.07 -32.55
C GLY A 856 -52.71 16.21 -33.79
N THR A 857 -51.70 16.52 -34.62
CA THR A 857 -51.39 15.72 -35.82
C THR A 857 -50.72 14.38 -35.45
N LEU A 858 -51.51 13.31 -35.40
CA LEU A 858 -51.07 11.97 -34.99
C LEU A 858 -49.87 11.44 -35.81
N SER A 859 -49.81 11.77 -37.10
CA SER A 859 -48.71 11.36 -37.98
C SER A 859 -47.37 11.95 -37.55
N ALA A 860 -47.35 13.22 -37.17
CA ALA A 860 -46.13 13.90 -36.73
C ALA A 860 -45.67 13.42 -35.34
N ILE A 861 -46.61 13.18 -34.43
CA ILE A 861 -46.33 12.57 -33.12
C ILE A 861 -45.73 11.16 -33.28
N ARG A 862 -46.25 10.36 -34.23
CA ARG A 862 -45.66 9.05 -34.56
C ARG A 862 -44.27 9.16 -35.15
N MET A 863 -44.01 10.14 -36.03
CA MET A 863 -42.66 10.38 -36.56
C MET A 863 -41.67 10.72 -35.44
N LYS A 864 -42.06 11.59 -34.49
CA LYS A 864 -41.26 11.90 -33.31
C LYS A 864 -41.00 10.68 -32.43
N ALA A 865 -41.96 9.76 -32.30
CA ALA A 865 -41.77 8.50 -31.58
C ALA A 865 -40.81 7.53 -32.29
N VAL A 866 -40.71 7.60 -33.61
CA VAL A 866 -39.69 6.89 -34.39
C VAL A 866 -38.31 7.55 -34.22
N GLU A 867 -38.25 8.88 -34.27
CA GLU A 867 -37.02 9.67 -34.04
C GLU A 867 -36.41 9.41 -32.66
N PHE A 868 -37.26 9.25 -31.63
CA PHE A 868 -36.84 8.88 -30.28
C PHE A 868 -36.00 7.59 -30.22
N GLN A 869 -36.17 6.66 -31.16
CA GLN A 869 -35.36 5.44 -31.20
C GLN A 869 -33.89 5.70 -31.57
N GLY A 870 -33.61 6.82 -32.25
CA GLY A 870 -32.26 7.24 -32.63
C GLY A 870 -31.61 8.22 -31.65
N PHE A 871 -32.29 8.60 -30.56
CA PHE A 871 -31.73 9.55 -29.60
C PHE A 871 -30.57 8.94 -28.80
N PRO A 872 -29.53 9.76 -28.49
CA PRO A 872 -28.46 9.36 -27.59
C PRO A 872 -29.01 8.89 -26.24
N PRO A 873 -28.43 7.85 -25.60
CA PRO A 873 -28.89 7.32 -24.32
C PRO A 873 -29.04 8.39 -23.23
N SER A 874 -28.13 9.37 -23.20
CA SER A 874 -28.14 10.49 -22.24
C SER A 874 -29.38 11.36 -22.35
N VAL A 875 -29.90 11.59 -23.56
CA VAL A 875 -31.13 12.36 -23.80
C VAL A 875 -32.36 11.48 -23.61
N ALA A 876 -32.33 10.23 -24.10
CA ALA A 876 -33.43 9.30 -23.96
C ALA A 876 -33.87 9.10 -22.49
N ARG A 877 -32.89 9.09 -21.56
CA ARG A 877 -33.13 8.98 -20.11
C ARG A 877 -33.88 10.19 -19.52
N THR A 878 -33.64 11.40 -20.02
CA THR A 878 -34.27 12.62 -19.49
C THR A 878 -35.70 12.82 -20.01
N VAL A 879 -36.05 12.26 -21.18
CA VAL A 879 -37.34 12.49 -21.84
C VAL A 879 -38.54 12.26 -20.92
N GLY A 880 -38.54 11.20 -20.09
CA GLY A 880 -39.63 10.95 -19.16
C GLY A 880 -39.86 12.10 -18.17
N HIS A 881 -38.78 12.66 -17.62
CA HIS A 881 -38.84 13.79 -16.69
C HIS A 881 -39.26 15.08 -17.42
N VAL A 882 -38.75 15.32 -18.63
CA VAL A 882 -39.12 16.47 -19.46
C VAL A 882 -40.62 16.47 -19.80
N MET A 883 -41.19 15.29 -20.05
CA MET A 883 -42.64 15.16 -20.27
C MET A 883 -43.41 15.55 -19.01
N LEU A 884 -42.96 15.12 -17.84
CA LEU A 884 -43.57 15.50 -16.56
C LEU A 884 -43.47 17.02 -16.34
N TRP A 885 -42.29 17.61 -16.57
CA TRP A 885 -42.07 19.06 -16.51
C TRP A 885 -43.02 19.82 -17.41
N THR A 886 -43.25 19.31 -18.62
CA THR A 886 -44.16 19.93 -19.59
C THR A 886 -45.61 19.91 -19.10
N VAL A 887 -46.09 18.77 -18.59
CA VAL A 887 -47.46 18.65 -18.09
C VAL A 887 -47.65 19.53 -16.85
N ILE A 888 -46.68 19.56 -15.93
CA ILE A 888 -46.70 20.42 -14.74
C ILE A 888 -46.67 21.91 -15.12
N ALA A 889 -45.81 22.31 -16.06
CA ALA A 889 -45.76 23.70 -16.53
C ALA A 889 -47.08 24.10 -17.19
N CYS A 890 -47.68 23.23 -18.02
CA CYS A 890 -48.99 23.47 -18.62
C CYS A 890 -50.10 23.56 -17.56
N SER A 891 -50.09 22.73 -16.51
CA SER A 891 -51.10 22.79 -15.44
C SER A 891 -51.00 24.06 -14.61
N ASN A 892 -49.78 24.41 -14.20
CA ASN A 892 -49.55 25.60 -13.40
C ASN A 892 -49.84 26.87 -14.19
N GLU A 893 -49.52 26.91 -15.49
CA GLU A 893 -49.82 28.06 -16.35
C GLU A 893 -51.32 28.21 -16.60
N VAL A 894 -52.04 27.11 -16.85
CA VAL A 894 -53.50 27.14 -17.00
C VAL A 894 -54.18 27.61 -15.72
N ASP A 895 -53.72 27.14 -14.55
CA ASP A 895 -54.22 27.58 -13.26
C ASP A 895 -53.88 29.05 -12.98
N HIS A 896 -52.66 29.48 -13.32
CA HIS A 896 -52.22 30.86 -13.18
C HIS A 896 -53.10 31.81 -14.03
N ILE A 897 -53.33 31.47 -15.30
CA ILE A 897 -54.20 32.23 -16.20
C ILE A 897 -55.66 32.21 -15.72
N ARG A 898 -56.16 31.07 -15.22
CA ARG A 898 -57.52 30.98 -14.64
C ARG A 898 -57.70 31.83 -13.38
N ARG A 899 -56.65 31.97 -12.56
CA ARG A 899 -56.65 32.80 -11.35
C ARG A 899 -56.48 34.29 -11.66
N GLN A 900 -55.73 34.65 -12.70
CA GLN A 900 -55.46 36.05 -13.08
C GLN A 900 -56.48 36.63 -14.08
N SER A 901 -57.07 35.82 -14.97
CA SER A 901 -57.92 36.28 -16.07
C SER A 901 -59.40 35.95 -15.85
N LEU A 902 -60.17 36.96 -15.44
CA LEU A 902 -61.60 37.02 -15.71
C LEU A 902 -61.81 37.26 -17.21
N GLN A 903 -62.11 36.20 -17.97
CA GLN A 903 -62.68 36.19 -19.32
C GLN A 903 -62.05 37.14 -20.37
N ASN A 904 -60.82 36.86 -20.80
CA ASN A 904 -60.26 37.42 -22.05
C ASN A 904 -60.24 36.34 -23.16
N PRO A 905 -60.70 36.64 -24.39
CA PRO A 905 -60.72 35.65 -25.49
C PRO A 905 -59.33 35.14 -25.90
N ASN A 906 -58.28 35.97 -25.75
CA ASN A 906 -56.89 35.54 -25.98
C ASN A 906 -56.39 34.57 -24.90
N ALA A 907 -56.84 34.72 -23.65
CA ALA A 907 -56.51 33.80 -22.56
C ALA A 907 -57.15 32.42 -22.79
N THR A 908 -58.39 32.40 -23.31
CA THR A 908 -59.07 31.14 -23.67
C THR A 908 -58.34 30.39 -24.79
N GLN A 909 -57.82 31.09 -25.80
CA GLN A 909 -57.01 30.48 -26.86
C GLN A 909 -55.68 29.93 -26.34
N TYR A 910 -55.03 30.64 -25.42
CA TYR A 910 -53.77 30.19 -24.82
C TYR A 910 -53.97 28.95 -23.93
N VAL A 911 -55.03 28.92 -23.12
CA VAL A 911 -55.41 27.74 -22.33
C VAL A 911 -55.74 26.55 -23.23
N ALA A 912 -56.44 26.77 -24.36
CA ALA A 912 -56.70 25.73 -25.36
C ALA A 912 -55.39 25.20 -25.99
N ALA A 913 -54.41 26.07 -26.24
CA ALA A 913 -53.10 25.69 -26.76
C ALA A 913 -52.30 24.86 -25.75
N CYS A 914 -52.19 25.29 -24.48
CA CYS A 914 -51.48 24.54 -23.43
C CYS A 914 -52.13 23.17 -23.15
N THR A 915 -53.46 23.10 -23.13
CA THR A 915 -54.18 21.83 -22.98
C THR A 915 -53.99 20.90 -24.17
N GLN A 916 -53.92 21.43 -25.40
CA GLN A 916 -53.60 20.63 -26.58
C GLN A 916 -52.15 20.15 -26.56
N GLN A 917 -51.19 20.97 -26.13
CA GLN A 917 -49.78 20.55 -25.97
C GLN A 917 -49.63 19.41 -24.97
N ALA A 918 -50.32 19.46 -23.83
CA ALA A 918 -50.32 18.37 -22.87
C ALA A 918 -50.93 17.07 -23.46
N LYS A 919 -52.01 17.16 -24.25
CA LYS A 919 -52.59 16.01 -24.96
C LYS A 919 -51.63 15.39 -25.95
N ASP A 920 -50.91 16.20 -26.73
CA ASP A 920 -49.94 15.73 -27.72
C ASP A 920 -48.78 14.97 -27.03
N VAL A 921 -48.31 15.48 -25.88
CA VAL A 921 -47.31 14.81 -25.03
C VAL A 921 -47.83 13.51 -24.42
N MET A 922 -49.11 13.44 -24.02
CA MET A 922 -49.72 12.22 -23.50
C MET A 922 -49.90 11.14 -24.58
N VAL A 923 -50.28 11.51 -25.79
CA VAL A 923 -50.35 10.57 -26.94
C VAL A 923 -48.96 10.04 -27.26
N PHE A 924 -47.94 10.91 -27.25
CA PHE A 924 -46.55 10.51 -27.40
C PHE A 924 -46.11 9.54 -26.30
N ALA A 925 -46.44 9.84 -25.04
CA ALA A 925 -46.18 8.99 -23.88
C ALA A 925 -46.75 7.57 -24.08
N GLY A 926 -47.98 7.46 -24.58
CA GLY A 926 -48.64 6.19 -24.85
C GLY A 926 -47.92 5.34 -25.90
N LEU A 927 -47.31 5.99 -26.90
CA LEU A 927 -46.53 5.30 -27.95
C LEU A 927 -45.18 4.78 -27.44
N ILE A 928 -44.58 5.43 -26.43
CA ILE A 928 -43.28 5.05 -25.85
C ILE A 928 -43.38 4.38 -24.47
N ARG A 929 -44.59 3.97 -24.05
CA ARG A 929 -44.90 3.48 -22.69
C ARG A 929 -43.91 2.44 -22.14
N TYR A 930 -43.48 1.48 -22.94
CA TYR A 930 -42.58 0.40 -22.51
C TYR A 930 -41.11 0.85 -22.35
N LYS A 931 -40.77 2.08 -22.75
CA LYS A 931 -39.42 2.64 -22.65
C LYS A 931 -39.30 3.69 -21.54
N LEU A 932 -40.41 4.06 -20.89
CA LEU A 932 -40.44 5.00 -19.79
C LEU A 932 -40.40 4.27 -18.43
N PRO A 933 -39.80 4.86 -17.38
CA PRO A 933 -39.91 4.34 -16.02
C PRO A 933 -41.38 4.31 -15.56
N GLY A 934 -41.82 3.23 -14.89
CA GLY A 934 -43.22 3.03 -14.50
C GLY A 934 -43.82 4.16 -13.67
N ARG A 935 -43.04 4.71 -12.71
CA ARG A 935 -43.46 5.83 -11.85
C ARG A 935 -43.72 7.13 -12.62
N VAL A 936 -42.99 7.37 -13.71
CA VAL A 936 -43.17 8.56 -14.57
C VAL A 936 -44.50 8.48 -15.33
N TRP A 937 -44.91 7.27 -15.75
CA TRP A 937 -46.19 7.07 -16.43
C TRP A 937 -47.39 7.30 -15.50
N GLU A 938 -47.33 6.83 -14.27
CA GLU A 938 -48.41 7.01 -13.27
C GLU A 938 -48.58 8.48 -12.89
N THR A 939 -47.47 9.19 -12.66
CA THR A 939 -47.47 10.62 -12.34
C THR A 939 -47.94 11.48 -13.53
N LEU A 940 -47.53 11.15 -14.76
CA LEU A 940 -48.06 11.77 -15.97
C LEU A 940 -49.57 11.57 -16.13
N ALA A 941 -50.07 10.35 -15.85
CA ALA A 941 -51.49 10.06 -15.94
C ALA A 941 -52.32 10.85 -14.91
N GLN A 942 -51.81 10.98 -13.68
CA GLN A 942 -52.43 11.79 -12.64
C GLN A 942 -52.42 13.29 -12.99
N ALA A 943 -51.27 13.85 -13.37
CA ALA A 943 -51.16 15.25 -13.76
C ALA A 943 -51.96 15.58 -15.04
N GLY A 944 -52.10 14.62 -15.96
CA GLY A 944 -52.93 14.74 -17.15
C GLY A 944 -54.44 14.70 -16.86
N GLN A 945 -54.88 13.97 -15.83
CA GLN A 945 -56.28 13.97 -15.37
C GLN A 945 -56.67 15.33 -14.78
N ASP A 946 -55.79 15.94 -13.97
CA ASP A 946 -56.02 17.25 -13.37
C ASP A 946 -56.16 18.37 -14.41
N LEU A 947 -55.49 18.22 -15.58
CA LEU A 947 -55.58 19.16 -16.70
C LEU A 947 -56.79 18.94 -17.63
N GLY A 948 -57.51 17.81 -17.50
CA GLY A 948 -58.55 17.40 -18.46
C GLY A 948 -57.99 16.96 -19.83
N ALA A 949 -56.78 16.41 -19.85
CA ALA A 949 -56.08 15.96 -21.05
C ALA A 949 -56.24 14.46 -21.35
N TYR A 950 -57.11 13.76 -20.60
CA TYR A 950 -57.38 12.32 -20.73
C TYR A 950 -58.61 12.00 -21.58
#